data_AF-A0A812QAK6-F1
#
_entry.id   AF-A0A812QAK6-F1
#
_cell.length_a   1.000
_cell.length_b   1.000
_cell.length_c   1.000
_cell.angle_alpha   90.00
_cell.angle_beta   90.00
_cell.angle_gamma   90.00
#
_symmetry.space_group_name_H-M   'P 1'
#
loop_
_entity.id
_entity.type
_entity.pdbx_description
1 polymer ?
#
loop_
_entity_poly.entity_id
_entity_poly.type
_entity_poly.pdbx_seq_one_letter_code
_entity_poly.pdbx_strand_id
1 'polypeptide(L)'
;MPSTAGTVEVKPMDFEVTWLLHQAPEEGQNVRESATLWGYKIDLFFEIEDGLWTFEVFAPAPAVGLLWVGEKRKSDSSHPDCKVLWIRKGGAKADLRFPLQLGIRFSELDGHPCRPCPWLERIRDFWALVAASNHAADSRAEASLAAVGRVQAAWRAFACRRHRRREAAERKLRLGIVKAATTIQSWWRGAACRRHLKLELAEEARLQGLRRLQAAVLRLQLAFRLRRPRRERRWRASRNRDGSQLSMPYDAILAFESLAEFLSTGRMDILQKAESKLQVTTEARYRVVAVVGLFDKGKTFLINKLFGVTLPSGKLHTTKGLSFLWIEERRMLVLDSAGVQSTVSYRAQAVDAILDAQTTESLMFEMISRIAHHMIFVVNDLTWFEQKYVAMLHQKYVQCKQHKELIVVHNLRNTMEVEEATKLFKRQVMQRYDGEPSHLGQLIFTADAGEGAPPVHHIGFCYEFSAAGDAFNSTNREYLLQSLEHGNILGSKVILTGILCNELSRLLPRFVNIEAADSAAPETSPSTEQAVSVDFAAASQLERVHGYRRLGTICLRLSQKGARVAMKTRGVISPLGEIIAHDVSFDPIVNVFDRTRADIEWEELANGVRIGIDKKRPIDEHAVQPVQPIRQHHGIWERDFLFEAADGRFELCEDEASLENGVLTMVLRKAMRPRKGRLGPGTKIVGQSDPGCKSLGPCSESDCASFCKVSDAQAASGGC
;
A
#
# COMPACT_ATOMS: atom_id res chain seq x y z
N MET A 1 -11.69 47.95 -24.94
CA MET A 1 -10.97 48.19 -26.20
C MET A 1 -10.10 49.41 -25.97
N PRO A 2 -8.80 49.22 -25.82
CA PRO A 2 -7.92 49.31 -26.98
C PRO A 2 -7.17 48.01 -27.26
N SER A 3 -6.80 47.85 -28.53
CA SER A 3 -6.05 46.75 -29.13
C SER A 3 -4.55 46.88 -28.89
N THR A 4 -3.88 45.79 -28.56
CA THR A 4 -2.45 45.60 -28.86
C THR A 4 -2.23 44.18 -29.37
N ALA A 5 -1.70 44.10 -30.58
CA ALA A 5 -1.25 42.89 -31.25
C ALA A 5 -0.07 42.27 -30.49
N GLY A 6 -0.11 40.95 -30.30
CA GLY A 6 0.97 40.16 -29.74
C GLY A 6 1.45 39.11 -30.74
N THR A 7 2.69 39.25 -31.19
CA THR A 7 3.46 38.29 -31.98
C THR A 7 3.70 37.02 -31.14
N VAL A 8 3.29 35.85 -31.65
CA VAL A 8 3.54 34.55 -31.01
C VAL A 8 4.86 33.98 -31.53
N GLU A 9 5.87 33.94 -30.67
CA GLU A 9 7.12 33.21 -30.88
C GLU A 9 6.89 31.73 -30.51
N VAL A 10 6.79 30.85 -31.52
CA VAL A 10 6.66 29.40 -31.30
C VAL A 10 8.04 28.78 -31.16
N LYS A 11 8.37 28.30 -29.96
CA LYS A 11 9.56 27.46 -29.70
C LYS A 11 9.23 25.98 -29.92
N PRO A 12 10.18 25.15 -30.39
CA PRO A 12 9.90 23.77 -30.77
C PRO A 12 9.64 22.92 -29.52
N MET A 13 8.44 22.34 -29.45
CA MET A 13 8.12 21.26 -28.51
C MET A 13 8.61 19.91 -29.08
N ASP A 14 9.15 19.06 -28.22
CA ASP A 14 9.32 17.63 -28.51
C ASP A 14 7.91 17.01 -28.61
N PHE A 15 7.60 16.38 -29.75
CA PHE A 15 6.33 15.66 -29.95
C PHE A 15 6.59 14.16 -29.86
N GLU A 16 5.83 13.49 -29.00
CA GLU A 16 5.74 12.03 -28.90
C GLU A 16 4.40 11.62 -29.51
N VAL A 17 4.41 10.75 -30.51
CA VAL A 17 3.20 10.12 -31.04
C VAL A 17 3.15 8.70 -30.53
N THR A 18 2.10 8.40 -29.77
CA THR A 18 1.86 7.08 -29.21
C THR A 18 0.69 6.46 -29.97
N TRP A 19 0.93 5.33 -30.64
CA TRP A 19 -0.14 4.52 -31.22
C TRP A 19 -0.57 3.46 -30.20
N LEU A 20 -1.87 3.40 -29.95
CA LEU A 20 -2.52 2.35 -29.16
C LEU A 20 -3.36 1.50 -30.11
N LEU A 21 -2.89 0.31 -30.42
CA LEU A 21 -3.71 -0.71 -31.08
C LEU A 21 -4.70 -1.24 -30.05
N HIS A 22 -5.98 -0.93 -30.24
CA HIS A 22 -7.04 -1.36 -29.33
C HIS A 22 -7.38 -2.86 -29.46
N GLN A 23 -6.92 -3.52 -30.52
CA GLN A 23 -7.00 -4.96 -30.75
C GLN A 23 -5.72 -5.45 -31.44
N ALA A 24 -5.17 -6.60 -31.04
CA ALA A 24 -4.05 -7.21 -31.73
C ALA A 24 -4.53 -7.76 -33.09
N PRO A 25 -3.82 -7.50 -34.21
CA PRO A 25 -4.10 -8.17 -35.47
C PRO A 25 -3.99 -9.69 -35.30
N GLU A 26 -4.83 -10.44 -36.00
CA GLU A 26 -4.70 -11.89 -36.08
C GLU A 26 -3.51 -12.27 -36.97
N GLU A 27 -2.96 -13.48 -36.81
CA GLU A 27 -1.81 -13.96 -37.58
C GLU A 27 -2.12 -13.96 -39.10
N GLY A 28 -1.23 -13.37 -39.90
CA GLY A 28 -1.47 -13.13 -41.33
C GLY A 28 -2.32 -11.90 -41.68
N GLN A 29 -2.70 -11.07 -40.70
CA GLN A 29 -3.45 -9.83 -40.94
C GLN A 29 -2.53 -8.61 -41.07
N ASN A 30 -2.56 -7.96 -42.24
CA ASN A 30 -1.82 -6.72 -42.50
C ASN A 30 -2.62 -5.50 -42.03
N VAL A 31 -2.08 -4.75 -41.07
CA VAL A 31 -2.70 -3.52 -40.57
C VAL A 31 -1.89 -2.32 -41.01
N ARG A 32 -2.57 -1.35 -41.65
CA ARG A 32 -1.97 -0.09 -42.10
C ARG A 32 -2.55 1.07 -41.31
N GLU A 33 -1.68 1.80 -40.62
CA GLU A 33 -2.03 3.02 -39.90
C GLU A 33 -1.30 4.21 -40.49
N SER A 34 -1.99 5.35 -40.65
CA SER A 34 -1.40 6.57 -41.20
C SER A 34 -1.47 7.69 -40.17
N ALA A 35 -0.37 8.40 -39.95
CA ALA A 35 -0.40 9.68 -39.24
C ALA A 35 0.36 10.77 -39.98
N THR A 36 0.00 12.03 -39.72
CA THR A 36 0.73 13.17 -40.27
C THR A 36 1.65 13.74 -39.19
N LEU A 37 2.96 13.65 -39.39
CA LEU A 37 3.97 14.17 -38.46
C LEU A 37 4.83 15.21 -39.17
N TRP A 38 4.91 16.41 -38.59
CA TRP A 38 5.66 17.55 -39.16
C TRP A 38 5.30 17.87 -40.63
N GLY A 39 4.03 17.67 -41.00
CA GLY A 39 3.54 17.91 -42.37
C GLY A 39 3.81 16.78 -43.36
N TYR A 40 4.41 15.68 -42.92
CA TYR A 40 4.61 14.48 -43.74
C TYR A 40 3.65 13.38 -43.33
N LYS A 41 3.02 12.73 -44.32
CA LYS A 41 2.27 11.50 -44.07
C LYS A 41 3.26 10.37 -43.83
N ILE A 42 3.15 9.72 -42.69
CA ILE A 42 3.89 8.52 -42.31
C ILE A 42 2.89 7.38 -42.29
N ASP A 43 3.17 6.34 -43.07
CA ASP A 43 2.38 5.12 -43.08
C ASP A 43 3.17 4.03 -42.34
N LEU A 44 2.52 3.39 -41.38
CA LEU A 44 3.02 2.23 -40.65
C LEU A 44 2.29 1.00 -41.15
N PHE A 45 3.05 0.00 -41.55
CA PHE A 45 2.53 -1.34 -41.84
C PHE A 45 2.96 -2.28 -40.72
N PHE A 46 2.02 -3.09 -40.25
CA PHE A 46 2.24 -4.14 -39.27
C PHE A 46 1.89 -5.48 -39.89
N GLU A 47 2.79 -6.46 -39.75
CA GLU A 47 2.58 -7.85 -40.13
C GLU A 47 3.00 -8.76 -38.96
N ILE A 48 2.25 -9.84 -38.75
CA ILE A 48 2.53 -10.84 -37.73
C ILE A 48 2.70 -12.17 -38.45
N GLU A 49 3.93 -12.68 -38.42
CA GLU A 49 4.31 -13.97 -38.98
C GLU A 49 5.05 -14.77 -37.90
N ASP A 50 4.57 -15.97 -37.59
CA ASP A 50 5.10 -16.87 -36.55
C ASP A 50 5.23 -16.23 -35.15
N GLY A 51 4.24 -15.42 -34.77
CA GLY A 51 4.24 -14.68 -33.50
C GLY A 51 5.28 -13.55 -33.39
N LEU A 52 6.04 -13.27 -34.46
CA LEU A 52 6.96 -12.15 -34.55
C LEU A 52 6.27 -10.95 -35.21
N TRP A 53 6.39 -9.78 -34.59
CA TRP A 53 5.83 -8.54 -35.12
C TRP A 53 6.87 -7.85 -35.99
N THR A 54 6.61 -7.74 -37.29
CA THR A 54 7.39 -6.92 -38.22
C THR A 54 6.63 -5.62 -38.49
N PHE A 55 7.36 -4.53 -38.67
CA PHE A 55 6.76 -3.27 -39.08
C PHE A 55 7.63 -2.53 -40.08
N GLU A 56 6.97 -1.91 -41.06
CA GLU A 56 7.61 -1.06 -42.06
C GLU A 56 7.12 0.38 -41.91
N VAL A 57 8.06 1.32 -41.92
CA VAL A 57 7.77 2.76 -41.82
C VAL A 57 8.02 3.40 -43.18
N PHE A 58 6.95 3.84 -43.84
CA PHE A 58 7.04 4.59 -45.08
C PHE A 58 6.96 6.09 -44.78
N ALA A 59 8.07 6.79 -45.02
CA ALA A 59 8.14 8.23 -44.93
C ALA A 59 8.92 8.80 -46.13
N PRO A 60 8.62 10.02 -46.59
CA PRO A 60 9.38 10.66 -47.65
C PRO A 60 10.85 10.86 -47.25
N ALA A 61 11.78 10.73 -48.21
CA ALA A 61 13.24 10.72 -48.01
C ALA A 61 13.84 11.73 -46.99
N PRO A 62 13.40 13.01 -46.92
CA PRO A 62 13.94 13.95 -45.92
C PRO A 62 13.55 13.62 -44.46
N ALA A 63 12.54 12.79 -44.22
CA ALA A 63 12.06 12.42 -42.88
C ALA A 63 12.74 11.17 -42.31
N VAL A 64 13.20 10.23 -43.17
CA VAL A 64 13.75 8.93 -42.75
C VAL A 64 15.01 9.08 -41.89
N GLY A 65 15.87 10.07 -42.19
CA GLY A 65 17.12 10.32 -41.44
C GLY A 65 16.94 10.92 -40.04
N LEU A 66 15.70 11.19 -39.61
CA LEU A 66 15.40 11.88 -38.35
C LEU A 66 14.58 11.03 -37.36
N LEU A 67 14.19 9.81 -37.71
CA LEU A 67 13.28 8.99 -36.92
C LEU A 67 14.06 8.01 -36.04
N TRP A 68 13.80 8.05 -34.73
CA TRP A 68 14.17 6.99 -33.79
C TRP A 68 12.92 6.23 -33.40
N VAL A 69 12.98 4.90 -33.46
CA VAL A 69 11.88 4.00 -33.08
C VAL A 69 12.33 3.16 -31.88
N GLY A 70 11.52 3.08 -30.84
CA GLY A 70 11.80 2.28 -29.65
C GLY A 70 10.56 1.60 -29.10
N GLU A 71 10.75 0.45 -28.45
CA GLU A 71 9.72 -0.30 -27.73
C GLU A 71 9.85 -0.01 -26.22
N LYS A 72 8.73 0.25 -25.53
CA LYS A 72 8.72 0.40 -24.07
C LYS A 72 7.61 -0.46 -23.47
N ARG A 73 7.95 -1.35 -22.51
CA ARG A 73 6.95 -2.05 -21.70
C ARG A 73 6.33 -1.08 -20.69
N LYS A 74 5.00 -1.00 -20.68
CA LYS A 74 4.25 -0.15 -19.74
C LYS A 74 4.02 -0.95 -18.45
N SER A 75 4.55 -0.49 -17.32
CA SER A 75 4.48 -1.21 -16.04
C SER A 75 3.11 -1.12 -15.33
N ASP A 76 2.16 -0.33 -15.82
CA ASP A 76 0.89 -0.05 -15.12
C ASP A 76 -0.35 -0.06 -16.05
N SER A 77 -0.56 -1.12 -16.84
CA SER A 77 -1.84 -1.32 -17.54
C SER A 77 -2.47 -2.67 -17.23
N SER A 78 -3.78 -2.67 -16.99
CA SER A 78 -4.63 -3.83 -16.66
C SER A 78 -4.87 -4.81 -17.82
N HIS A 79 -4.01 -4.81 -18.85
CA HIS A 79 -4.04 -5.73 -19.98
C HIS A 79 -2.61 -6.25 -20.22
N PRO A 80 -2.36 -7.56 -20.15
CA PRO A 80 -1.01 -8.14 -20.24
C PRO A 80 -0.36 -8.03 -21.65
N ASP A 81 -1.10 -7.64 -22.70
CA ASP A 81 -0.64 -7.69 -24.09
C ASP A 81 -0.45 -6.32 -24.79
N CYS A 82 -0.42 -5.21 -24.03
CA CYS A 82 -0.22 -3.88 -24.62
C CYS A 82 1.27 -3.56 -24.85
N LYS A 83 1.70 -3.52 -26.12
CA LYS A 83 3.01 -2.97 -26.54
C LYS A 83 2.89 -1.50 -26.96
N VAL A 84 3.81 -0.65 -26.50
CA VAL A 84 3.83 0.77 -26.83
C VAL A 84 5.05 1.08 -27.69
N LEU A 85 4.79 1.55 -28.91
CA LEU A 85 5.77 2.07 -29.85
C LEU A 85 5.78 3.61 -29.78
N TRP A 86 6.97 4.20 -29.75
CA TRP A 86 7.14 5.65 -29.81
C TRP A 86 8.17 6.01 -30.88
N ILE A 87 7.94 7.16 -31.51
CA ILE A 87 8.80 7.73 -32.54
C ILE A 87 9.27 9.11 -32.08
N ARG A 88 10.59 9.36 -32.11
CA ARG A 88 11.18 10.66 -31.72
C ARG A 88 12.11 11.22 -32.80
N LYS A 89 12.20 12.55 -32.86
CA LYS A 89 13.16 13.28 -33.69
C LYS A 89 14.58 13.18 -33.12
N GLY A 90 15.50 12.55 -33.83
CA GLY A 90 16.91 12.47 -33.45
C GLY A 90 17.66 13.78 -33.72
N GLY A 91 18.34 14.32 -32.70
CA GLY A 91 19.34 15.37 -32.84
C GLY A 91 20.76 14.79 -32.80
N ALA A 92 21.51 14.95 -33.90
CA ALA A 92 22.95 14.78 -34.10
C ALA A 92 23.72 13.62 -33.38
N LYS A 93 24.22 12.70 -34.22
CA LYS A 93 25.37 11.78 -34.06
C LYS A 93 25.53 11.04 -32.72
N ALA A 94 25.06 9.80 -32.68
CA ALA A 94 25.61 8.75 -31.84
C ALA A 94 26.00 7.54 -32.72
N ASP A 95 27.28 7.19 -32.70
CA ASP A 95 27.83 5.96 -33.28
C ASP A 95 27.48 4.78 -32.37
N LEU A 96 26.70 3.82 -32.86
CA LEU A 96 26.58 2.48 -32.26
C LEU A 96 26.55 1.44 -33.38
N ARG A 97 27.47 0.48 -33.30
CA ARG A 97 27.67 -0.61 -34.26
C ARG A 97 26.78 -1.80 -33.92
N PHE A 98 26.01 -2.27 -34.89
CA PHE A 98 25.59 -3.68 -35.03
C PHE A 98 25.63 -4.05 -36.53
N PRO A 99 25.87 -5.33 -36.87
CA PRO A 99 26.31 -5.71 -38.20
C PRO A 99 25.12 -5.87 -39.15
N LEU A 100 25.10 -5.05 -40.20
CA LEU A 100 24.32 -5.33 -41.40
C LEU A 100 25.20 -4.96 -42.60
N GLN A 101 25.50 -5.97 -43.42
CA GLN A 101 26.26 -5.83 -44.65
C GLN A 101 25.51 -4.92 -45.63
N LEU A 102 26.13 -3.81 -46.01
CA LEU A 102 25.73 -3.01 -47.16
C LEU A 102 26.99 -2.54 -47.87
N GLY A 103 27.22 -3.13 -49.06
CA GLY A 103 28.31 -2.77 -49.94
C GLY A 103 27.99 -1.48 -50.69
N ILE A 104 28.92 -0.53 -50.70
CA ILE A 104 28.88 0.65 -51.57
C ILE A 104 30.28 0.87 -52.15
N ARG A 105 30.38 0.79 -53.49
CA ARG A 105 31.54 1.17 -54.31
C ARG A 105 31.63 2.70 -54.38
N PHE A 106 32.84 3.25 -54.37
CA PHE A 106 33.11 4.60 -54.86
C PHE A 106 34.18 4.56 -55.96
N SER A 107 33.84 5.25 -57.04
CA SER A 107 34.55 5.44 -58.30
C SER A 107 35.70 6.45 -58.20
N GLU A 108 36.60 6.31 -59.17
CA GLU A 108 37.79 7.09 -59.49
C GLU A 108 37.61 8.62 -59.49
N LEU A 109 38.70 9.32 -59.14
CA LEU A 109 38.98 10.69 -59.55
C LEU A 109 40.47 10.81 -59.88
N ASP A 110 40.75 10.85 -61.18
CA ASP A 110 42.03 11.13 -61.82
C ASP A 110 42.42 12.62 -61.76
N GLY A 111 43.73 12.87 -61.85
CA GLY A 111 44.24 13.87 -62.77
C GLY A 111 44.83 15.16 -62.19
N HIS A 112 46.17 15.25 -62.17
CA HIS A 112 46.86 16.48 -62.58
C HIS A 112 48.26 16.18 -63.19
N PRO A 113 48.62 16.82 -64.32
CA PRO A 113 49.86 16.58 -65.04
C PRO A 113 50.99 17.48 -64.54
N CYS A 114 52.15 16.90 -64.22
CA CYS A 114 53.36 17.68 -63.94
C CYS A 114 54.03 18.14 -65.24
N ARG A 115 54.28 19.46 -65.35
CA ARG A 115 55.03 20.10 -66.43
C ARG A 115 56.46 19.54 -66.54
N PRO A 116 57.05 19.44 -67.76
CA PRO A 116 58.41 18.94 -67.93
C PRO A 116 59.41 19.91 -67.29
N CYS A 117 60.27 19.37 -66.41
CA CYS A 117 61.31 20.12 -65.73
C CYS A 117 62.47 20.40 -66.72
N PRO A 118 62.88 21.66 -66.95
CA PRO A 118 63.96 22.03 -67.88
C PRO A 118 65.34 21.41 -67.55
N TRP A 119 65.43 20.75 -66.40
CA TRP A 119 66.65 20.10 -65.91
C TRP A 119 66.87 18.71 -66.52
N LEU A 120 65.81 18.01 -66.91
CA LEU A 120 65.90 16.66 -67.52
C LEU A 120 66.41 16.72 -68.96
N GLU A 121 66.12 17.79 -69.70
CA GLU A 121 66.69 18.03 -71.03
C GLU A 121 68.19 18.33 -70.96
N ARG A 122 68.64 19.12 -69.96
CA ARG A 122 70.08 19.42 -69.79
C ARG A 122 70.92 18.22 -69.34
N ILE A 123 70.33 17.26 -68.62
CA ILE A 123 71.02 16.00 -68.26
C ILE A 123 71.14 15.10 -69.49
N ARG A 124 70.13 15.06 -70.37
CA ARG A 124 70.19 14.33 -71.64
C ARG A 124 71.32 14.87 -72.53
N ASP A 125 71.47 16.19 -72.61
CA ASP A 125 72.52 16.85 -73.39
C ASP A 125 73.92 16.64 -72.77
N PHE A 126 74.02 16.61 -71.43
CA PHE A 126 75.27 16.31 -70.74
C PHE A 126 75.75 14.87 -70.97
N TRP A 127 74.84 13.89 -70.96
CA TRP A 127 75.20 12.50 -71.25
C TRP A 127 75.50 12.26 -72.74
N ALA A 128 74.89 13.01 -73.66
CA ALA A 128 75.28 13.02 -75.07
C ALA A 128 76.72 13.55 -75.28
N LEU A 129 77.14 14.53 -74.47
CA LEU A 129 78.50 15.09 -74.50
C LEU A 129 79.55 14.12 -73.89
N VAL A 130 79.18 13.39 -72.84
CA VAL A 130 80.07 12.40 -72.18
C VAL A 130 80.22 11.13 -73.02
N ALA A 131 79.18 10.72 -73.78
CA ALA A 131 79.27 9.59 -74.71
C ALA A 131 80.20 9.86 -75.91
N ALA A 132 80.42 11.12 -76.29
CA ALA A 132 81.24 11.52 -77.45
C ALA A 132 82.75 11.60 -77.15
N SER A 133 83.19 11.53 -75.88
CA SER A 133 84.59 11.74 -75.49
C SER A 133 85.28 10.48 -74.95
N ASN A 134 84.81 9.30 -75.34
CA ASN A 134 85.52 8.05 -75.07
C ASN A 134 86.52 7.76 -76.20
N HIS A 135 87.73 8.32 -76.08
CA HIS A 135 89.00 7.65 -76.36
C HIS A 135 90.15 8.64 -76.20
N ALA A 136 90.69 8.75 -74.98
CA ALA A 136 92.13 8.76 -74.72
C ALA A 136 92.43 9.08 -73.24
N ALA A 137 93.22 8.20 -72.64
CA ALA A 137 94.11 8.44 -71.50
C ALA A 137 93.50 8.51 -70.07
N ASP A 138 93.61 7.35 -69.42
CA ASP A 138 93.29 6.96 -68.03
C ASP A 138 94.07 7.69 -66.91
N SER A 139 93.91 9.01 -66.76
CA SER A 139 94.36 9.65 -65.50
C SER A 139 93.61 10.92 -65.08
N ARG A 140 92.90 11.60 -65.99
CA ARG A 140 92.02 12.74 -65.63
C ARG A 140 90.62 12.30 -65.19
N ALA A 141 90.23 11.06 -65.49
CA ALA A 141 88.93 10.50 -65.14
C ALA A 141 88.76 10.30 -63.62
N GLU A 142 89.77 9.80 -62.91
CA GLU A 142 89.69 9.58 -61.45
C GLU A 142 89.58 10.89 -60.66
N ALA A 143 90.35 11.92 -61.02
CA ALA A 143 90.27 13.22 -60.35
C ALA A 143 88.89 13.89 -60.56
N SER A 144 88.32 13.72 -61.75
CA SER A 144 87.00 14.25 -62.10
C SER A 144 85.88 13.47 -61.39
N LEU A 145 85.97 12.14 -61.32
CA LEU A 145 85.04 11.28 -60.57
C LEU A 145 85.08 11.56 -59.06
N ALA A 146 86.27 11.77 -58.49
CA ALA A 146 86.42 12.15 -57.08
C ALA A 146 85.82 13.54 -56.81
N ALA A 147 85.96 14.50 -57.73
CA ALA A 147 85.32 15.81 -57.62
C ALA A 147 83.79 15.72 -57.71
N VAL A 148 83.26 14.95 -58.67
CA VAL A 148 81.82 14.69 -58.79
C VAL A 148 81.27 13.99 -57.54
N GLY A 149 81.99 13.02 -57.00
CA GLY A 149 81.64 12.34 -55.74
C GLY A 149 81.54 13.30 -54.56
N ARG A 150 82.48 14.25 -54.42
CA ARG A 150 82.44 15.29 -53.38
C ARG A 150 81.26 16.25 -53.55
N VAL A 151 80.97 16.68 -54.78
CA VAL A 151 79.82 17.56 -55.06
C VAL A 151 78.49 16.83 -54.81
N GLN A 152 78.37 15.57 -55.22
CA GLN A 152 77.19 14.75 -54.93
C GLN A 152 77.00 14.51 -53.43
N ALA A 153 78.08 14.23 -52.70
CA ALA A 153 78.03 14.09 -51.24
C ALA A 153 77.61 15.39 -50.54
N ALA A 154 78.18 16.53 -50.96
CA ALA A 154 77.81 17.84 -50.44
C ALA A 154 76.34 18.20 -50.75
N TRP A 155 75.86 17.88 -51.95
CA TRP A 155 74.47 18.12 -52.34
C TRP A 155 73.50 17.21 -51.57
N ARG A 156 73.82 15.91 -51.41
CA ARG A 156 73.01 15.00 -50.57
C ARG A 156 72.96 15.48 -49.11
N ALA A 157 74.07 15.96 -48.56
CA ALA A 157 74.12 16.54 -47.22
C ALA A 157 73.28 17.83 -47.13
N PHE A 158 73.32 18.70 -48.15
CA PHE A 158 72.49 19.90 -48.21
C PHE A 158 70.99 19.57 -48.36
N ALA A 159 70.63 18.67 -49.27
CA ALA A 159 69.26 18.23 -49.48
C ALA A 159 68.69 17.58 -48.21
N CYS A 160 69.47 16.74 -47.52
CA CYS A 160 69.08 16.14 -46.24
C CYS A 160 68.90 17.19 -45.13
N ARG A 161 69.79 18.19 -45.02
CA ARG A 161 69.63 19.32 -44.08
C ARG A 161 68.39 20.16 -44.40
N ARG A 162 68.11 20.43 -45.68
CA ARG A 162 66.93 21.18 -46.12
C ARG A 162 65.64 20.40 -45.86
N HIS A 163 65.64 19.08 -46.09
CA HIS A 163 64.52 18.19 -45.77
C HIS A 163 64.25 18.19 -44.26
N ARG A 164 65.26 17.97 -43.42
CA ARG A 164 65.13 18.00 -41.96
C ARG A 164 64.62 19.35 -41.44
N ARG A 165 65.05 20.47 -42.04
CA ARG A 165 64.53 21.80 -41.69
C ARG A 165 63.06 21.98 -42.06
N ARG A 166 62.63 21.47 -43.23
CA ARG A 166 61.21 21.46 -43.63
C ARG A 166 60.37 20.58 -42.71
N GLU A 167 60.81 19.37 -42.42
CA GLU A 167 60.12 18.47 -41.48
C GLU A 167 60.04 19.05 -40.06
N ALA A 168 61.11 19.69 -39.58
CA ALA A 168 61.10 20.36 -38.27
C ALA A 168 60.12 21.54 -38.24
N ALA A 169 60.07 22.35 -39.31
CA ALA A 169 59.11 23.44 -39.43
C ALA A 169 57.66 22.92 -39.52
N GLU A 170 57.43 21.86 -40.29
CA GLU A 170 56.11 21.24 -40.42
C GLU A 170 55.65 20.57 -39.10
N ARG A 171 56.55 19.88 -38.39
CA ARG A 171 56.27 19.36 -37.04
C ARG A 171 55.92 20.48 -36.06
N LYS A 172 56.64 21.60 -36.11
CA LYS A 172 56.36 22.77 -35.26
C LYS A 172 54.98 23.38 -35.58
N LEU A 173 54.63 23.47 -36.86
CA LEU A 173 53.32 23.94 -37.31
C LEU A 173 52.20 22.97 -36.87
N ARG A 174 52.38 21.66 -37.09
CA ARG A 174 51.43 20.62 -36.64
C ARG A 174 51.23 20.65 -35.13
N LEU A 175 52.31 20.80 -34.34
CA LEU A 175 52.20 20.95 -32.88
C LEU A 175 51.44 22.23 -32.50
N GLY A 176 51.66 23.33 -33.21
CA GLY A 176 50.93 24.58 -33.00
C GLY A 176 49.43 24.42 -33.25
N ILE A 177 49.06 23.75 -34.34
CA ILE A 177 47.66 23.46 -34.69
C ILE A 177 47.01 22.55 -33.64
N VAL A 178 47.69 21.49 -33.19
CA VAL A 178 47.18 20.59 -32.14
C VAL A 178 46.99 21.33 -30.81
N LYS A 179 47.93 22.21 -30.43
CA LYS A 179 47.81 23.04 -29.22
C LYS A 179 46.64 24.04 -29.32
N ALA A 180 46.46 24.68 -30.47
CA ALA A 180 45.32 25.57 -30.70
C ALA A 180 43.99 24.80 -30.66
N ALA A 181 43.91 23.65 -31.33
CA ALA A 181 42.70 22.81 -31.35
C ALA A 181 42.32 22.30 -29.95
N THR A 182 43.29 21.84 -29.15
CA THR A 182 43.05 21.42 -27.76
C THR A 182 42.61 22.58 -26.87
N THR A 183 43.15 23.78 -27.07
CA THR A 183 42.70 24.99 -26.36
C THR A 183 41.25 25.35 -26.72
N ILE A 184 40.91 25.34 -28.01
CA ILE A 184 39.54 25.61 -28.49
C ILE A 184 38.55 24.57 -27.94
N GLN A 185 38.92 23.28 -27.98
CA GLN A 185 38.08 22.21 -27.43
C GLN A 185 37.87 22.35 -25.92
N SER A 186 38.90 22.73 -25.17
CA SER A 186 38.81 23.02 -23.74
C SER A 186 37.85 24.17 -23.45
N TRP A 187 37.97 25.28 -24.19
CA TRP A 187 37.08 26.43 -24.04
C TRP A 187 35.63 26.10 -24.40
N TRP A 188 35.43 25.33 -25.47
CA TRP A 188 34.10 24.89 -25.89
C TRP A 188 33.45 23.97 -24.84
N ARG A 189 34.19 22.99 -24.29
CA ARG A 189 33.70 22.13 -23.19
C ARG A 189 33.34 22.95 -21.95
N GLY A 190 34.18 23.93 -21.58
CA GLY A 190 33.88 24.84 -20.48
C GLY A 190 32.63 25.69 -20.72
N ALA A 191 32.44 26.20 -21.94
CA ALA A 191 31.25 26.96 -22.32
C ALA A 191 29.99 26.10 -22.36
N ALA A 192 30.08 24.87 -22.89
CA ALA A 192 28.98 23.91 -22.92
C ALA A 192 28.56 23.49 -21.51
N CYS A 193 29.52 23.21 -20.62
CA CYS A 193 29.25 22.88 -19.21
C CYS A 193 28.55 24.04 -18.47
N ARG A 194 29.04 25.28 -18.64
CA ARG A 194 28.37 26.47 -18.07
C ARG A 194 26.97 26.67 -18.63
N ARG A 195 26.73 26.34 -19.90
CA ARG A 195 25.40 26.43 -20.50
C ARG A 195 24.46 25.36 -19.95
N HIS A 196 24.93 24.14 -19.76
CA HIS A 196 24.17 23.05 -19.16
C HIS A 196 23.77 23.39 -17.72
N LEU A 197 24.74 23.83 -16.90
CA LEU A 197 24.48 24.24 -15.51
C LEU A 197 23.48 25.40 -15.43
N LYS A 198 23.55 26.37 -16.35
CA LYS A 198 22.54 27.46 -16.42
C LYS A 198 21.14 26.94 -16.77
N LEU A 199 21.03 25.92 -17.61
CA LEU A 199 19.73 25.30 -17.93
C LEU A 199 19.18 24.50 -16.76
N GLU A 200 20.00 23.72 -16.07
CA GLU A 200 19.60 22.97 -14.87
C GLU A 200 19.14 23.91 -13.76
N LEU A 201 19.90 24.98 -13.47
CA LEU A 201 19.49 25.99 -12.48
C LEU A 201 18.19 26.70 -12.88
N ALA A 202 17.97 26.96 -14.17
CA ALA A 202 16.72 27.55 -14.66
C ALA A 202 15.53 26.58 -14.55
N GLU A 203 15.75 25.28 -14.80
CA GLU A 203 14.72 24.24 -14.64
C GLU A 203 14.38 24.01 -13.16
N GLU A 204 15.38 23.98 -12.29
CA GLU A 204 15.19 23.87 -10.85
C GLU A 204 14.42 25.09 -10.30
N ALA A 205 14.77 26.30 -10.75
CA ALA A 205 14.02 27.51 -10.41
C ALA A 205 12.56 27.44 -10.91
N ARG A 206 12.31 26.89 -12.10
CA ARG A 206 10.95 26.67 -12.64
C ARG A 206 10.16 25.68 -11.78
N LEU A 207 10.77 24.56 -11.40
CA LEU A 207 10.15 23.54 -10.52
C LEU A 207 9.88 24.12 -9.13
N GLN A 208 10.79 24.92 -8.58
CA GLN A 208 10.59 25.62 -7.32
C GLN A 208 9.43 26.63 -7.41
N GLY A 209 9.29 27.33 -8.54
CA GLY A 209 8.14 28.19 -8.84
C GLY A 209 6.82 27.43 -8.87
N LEU A 210 6.77 26.27 -9.54
CA LEU A 210 5.58 25.40 -9.58
C LEU A 210 5.21 24.87 -8.18
N ARG A 211 6.19 24.45 -7.37
CA ARG A 211 5.97 24.02 -5.98
C ARG A 211 5.40 25.16 -5.12
N ARG A 212 5.90 26.39 -5.28
CA ARG A 212 5.37 27.58 -4.58
C ARG A 212 3.93 27.88 -5.00
N LEU A 213 3.60 27.77 -6.29
CA LEU A 213 2.24 27.94 -6.80
C LEU A 213 1.28 26.87 -6.26
N GLN A 214 1.68 25.58 -6.30
CA GLN A 214 0.90 24.49 -5.71
C GLN A 214 0.66 24.72 -4.21
N ALA A 215 1.70 25.08 -3.46
CA ALA A 215 1.56 25.42 -2.04
C ALA A 215 0.63 26.62 -1.80
N ALA A 216 0.69 27.66 -2.65
CA ALA A 216 -0.20 28.82 -2.58
C ALA A 216 -1.66 28.45 -2.88
N VAL A 217 -1.91 27.61 -3.90
CA VAL A 217 -3.25 27.10 -4.24
C VAL A 217 -3.81 26.27 -3.08
N LEU A 218 -3.01 25.38 -2.48
CA LEU A 218 -3.43 24.60 -1.32
C LEU A 218 -3.73 25.50 -0.11
N ARG A 219 -2.91 26.52 0.16
CA ARG A 219 -3.17 27.52 1.21
C ARG A 219 -4.45 28.31 0.96
N LEU A 220 -4.73 28.71 -0.29
CA LEU A 220 -5.95 29.41 -0.66
C LEU A 220 -7.18 28.50 -0.53
N GLN A 221 -7.09 27.24 -0.98
CA GLN A 221 -8.15 26.25 -0.81
C GLN A 221 -8.43 26.00 0.67
N LEU A 222 -7.39 25.87 1.50
CA LEU A 222 -7.50 25.69 2.95
C LEU A 222 -8.10 26.94 3.61
N ALA A 223 -7.62 28.14 3.28
CA ALA A 223 -8.17 29.41 3.78
C ALA A 223 -9.65 29.59 3.39
N PHE A 224 -10.03 29.22 2.15
CA PHE A 224 -11.42 29.25 1.71
C PHE A 224 -12.28 28.22 2.48
N ARG A 225 -11.77 27.00 2.66
CA ARG A 225 -12.41 25.95 3.48
C ARG A 225 -12.54 26.34 4.95
N LEU A 226 -11.63 27.14 5.51
CA LEU A 226 -11.72 27.67 6.88
C LEU A 226 -12.65 28.89 6.99
N ARG A 227 -12.71 29.74 5.96
CA ARG A 227 -13.56 30.93 5.93
C ARG A 227 -15.04 30.60 5.74
N ARG A 228 -15.36 29.54 5.00
CA ARG A 228 -16.75 29.09 4.76
C ARG A 228 -17.49 28.71 6.06
N PRO A 229 -16.95 27.90 6.99
CA PRO A 229 -17.56 27.61 8.29
C PRO A 229 -17.79 28.86 9.15
N ARG A 230 -16.90 29.86 9.12
CA ARG A 230 -17.13 31.11 9.88
C ARG A 230 -18.34 31.88 9.35
N ARG A 231 -18.52 31.91 8.03
CA ARG A 231 -19.68 32.54 7.39
C ARG A 231 -20.96 31.72 7.62
N GLU A 232 -20.88 30.40 7.56
CA GLU A 232 -21.98 29.50 7.89
C GLU A 232 -22.36 29.54 9.37
N ARG A 233 -21.40 29.68 10.30
CA ARG A 233 -21.69 29.88 11.73
C ARG A 233 -22.46 31.17 11.98
N ARG A 234 -22.08 32.28 11.33
CA ARG A 234 -22.85 33.54 11.42
C ARG A 234 -24.25 33.38 10.83
N TRP A 235 -24.38 32.69 9.71
CA TRP A 235 -25.67 32.45 9.08
C TRP A 235 -26.58 31.50 9.90
N ARG A 236 -26.02 30.45 10.49
CA ARG A 236 -26.71 29.50 11.36
C ARG A 236 -27.06 30.12 12.72
N ALA A 237 -26.20 30.95 13.30
CA ALA A 237 -26.53 31.71 14.51
C ALA A 237 -27.70 32.68 14.28
N SER A 238 -27.83 33.22 13.07
CA SER A 238 -29.00 34.01 12.67
C SER A 238 -30.26 33.16 12.51
N ARG A 239 -30.13 31.92 12.01
CA ARG A 239 -31.27 31.02 11.71
C ARG A 239 -31.76 30.20 12.92
N ASN A 240 -30.90 29.95 13.91
CA ASN A 240 -31.27 29.27 15.16
C ASN A 240 -32.14 30.13 16.10
N ARG A 241 -32.32 31.42 15.82
CA ARG A 241 -33.23 32.28 16.62
C ARG A 241 -34.71 31.99 16.36
N ASP A 242 -35.06 31.33 15.25
CA ASP A 242 -36.46 31.13 14.84
C ASP A 242 -37.10 29.83 15.37
N GLY A 243 -36.50 29.17 16.37
CA GLY A 243 -37.17 28.22 17.27
C GLY A 243 -37.65 26.86 16.73
N SER A 244 -37.89 26.69 15.43
CA SER A 244 -38.34 25.42 14.85
C SER A 244 -37.26 24.78 13.98
N GLN A 245 -36.22 24.25 14.61
CA GLN A 245 -35.19 23.51 13.87
C GLN A 245 -35.76 22.15 13.46
N LEU A 246 -36.27 22.07 12.22
CA LEU A 246 -36.69 20.80 11.62
C LEU A 246 -35.50 19.84 11.63
N SER A 247 -35.67 18.70 12.29
CA SER A 247 -34.69 17.61 12.31
C SER A 247 -34.41 17.18 10.88
N MET A 248 -33.14 17.17 10.47
CA MET A 248 -32.77 16.62 9.18
C MET A 248 -32.83 15.08 9.25
N PRO A 249 -33.58 14.42 8.35
CA PRO A 249 -33.55 12.96 8.22
C PRO A 249 -32.26 12.48 7.54
N TYR A 250 -31.97 11.20 7.65
CA TYR A 250 -30.88 10.55 6.92
C TYR A 250 -31.15 10.53 5.41
N ASP A 251 -30.09 10.39 4.61
CA ASP A 251 -30.19 10.32 3.15
C ASP A 251 -30.65 8.95 2.68
N ALA A 252 -30.15 7.89 3.32
CA ALA A 252 -30.58 6.52 3.11
C ALA A 252 -30.57 5.73 4.42
N ILE A 253 -31.42 4.72 4.52
CA ILE A 253 -31.51 3.81 5.67
C ILE A 253 -31.61 2.39 5.12
N LEU A 254 -30.72 1.52 5.57
CA LEU A 254 -30.90 0.08 5.45
C LEU A 254 -31.72 -0.38 6.67
N ALA A 255 -32.98 -0.74 6.43
CA ALA A 255 -33.91 -1.15 7.46
C ALA A 255 -33.60 -2.59 7.91
N PHE A 256 -32.59 -2.72 8.76
CA PHE A 256 -32.14 -3.99 9.35
C PHE A 256 -32.29 -3.93 10.87
N GLU A 257 -33.33 -4.54 11.39
CA GLU A 257 -33.63 -4.54 12.83
C GLU A 257 -33.18 -5.85 13.50
N SER A 258 -33.32 -6.99 12.82
CA SER A 258 -33.02 -8.32 13.34
C SER A 258 -32.53 -9.25 12.23
N LEU A 259 -31.51 -10.06 12.53
CA LEU A 259 -31.09 -11.14 11.66
C LEU A 259 -32.18 -12.21 11.55
N ALA A 260 -32.81 -12.62 12.66
CA ALA A 260 -33.92 -13.57 12.63
C ALA A 260 -35.09 -13.08 11.75
N GLU A 261 -35.43 -11.80 11.80
CA GLU A 261 -36.43 -11.19 10.91
C GLU A 261 -36.00 -11.27 9.45
N PHE A 262 -34.75 -10.91 9.14
CA PHE A 262 -34.23 -11.00 7.78
C PHE A 262 -34.23 -12.44 7.23
N LEU A 263 -33.89 -13.44 8.06
CA LEU A 263 -33.90 -14.85 7.65
C LEU A 263 -35.32 -15.39 7.43
N SER A 264 -36.29 -14.95 8.24
CA SER A 264 -37.69 -15.38 8.10
C SER A 264 -38.40 -14.72 6.92
N THR A 265 -38.17 -13.43 6.70
CA THR A 265 -38.79 -12.67 5.60
C THR A 265 -38.03 -12.83 4.27
N GLY A 266 -36.74 -13.15 4.35
CA GLY A 266 -35.80 -13.17 3.23
C GLY A 266 -35.56 -11.80 2.60
N ARG A 267 -35.91 -10.70 3.29
CA ARG A 267 -36.00 -9.36 2.71
C ARG A 267 -35.54 -8.28 3.69
N MET A 268 -34.81 -7.30 3.16
CA MET A 268 -34.37 -6.12 3.90
C MET A 268 -34.50 -4.88 3.01
N ASP A 269 -35.22 -3.86 3.47
CA ASP A 269 -35.53 -2.70 2.63
C ASP A 269 -34.43 -1.64 2.68
N ILE A 270 -34.14 -1.05 1.52
CA ILE A 270 -33.34 0.16 1.39
C ILE A 270 -34.29 1.34 1.17
N LEU A 271 -34.31 2.22 2.15
CA LEU A 271 -35.11 3.44 2.16
C LEU A 271 -34.23 4.63 1.80
N GLN A 272 -34.73 5.53 0.95
CA GLN A 272 -33.99 6.73 0.54
C GLN A 272 -34.87 7.97 0.68
N LYS A 273 -34.30 9.05 1.23
CA LYS A 273 -35.00 10.33 1.31
C LYS A 273 -35.22 10.88 -0.10
N ALA A 274 -36.44 11.27 -0.43
CA ALA A 274 -36.79 11.75 -1.77
C ALA A 274 -35.96 12.95 -2.24
N GLU A 275 -35.51 13.80 -1.32
CA GLU A 275 -34.70 15.00 -1.58
C GLU A 275 -33.19 14.73 -1.57
N SER A 276 -32.77 13.49 -1.27
CA SER A 276 -31.35 13.17 -1.18
C SER A 276 -30.68 13.24 -2.55
N LYS A 277 -29.48 13.81 -2.59
CA LYS A 277 -28.61 13.78 -3.78
C LYS A 277 -27.79 12.51 -3.90
N LEU A 278 -27.78 11.66 -2.87
CA LEU A 278 -27.08 10.38 -2.92
C LEU A 278 -27.70 9.51 -4.01
N GLN A 279 -26.89 8.81 -4.81
CA GLN A 279 -27.40 7.82 -5.76
C GLN A 279 -26.91 6.44 -5.32
N VAL A 280 -27.74 5.73 -4.55
CA VAL A 280 -27.37 4.50 -3.85
C VAL A 280 -27.08 3.33 -4.81
N THR A 281 -27.72 3.31 -5.98
CA THR A 281 -27.58 2.27 -7.02
C THR A 281 -26.59 2.63 -8.12
N THR A 282 -26.08 3.85 -8.15
CA THR A 282 -25.15 4.32 -9.19
C THR A 282 -23.73 4.33 -8.66
N GLU A 283 -22.75 4.03 -9.51
CA GLU A 283 -21.35 4.12 -9.12
C GLU A 283 -20.98 5.58 -8.84
N ALA A 284 -20.57 5.85 -7.61
CA ALA A 284 -20.10 7.16 -7.20
C ALA A 284 -18.79 7.04 -6.43
N ARG A 285 -17.98 8.11 -6.46
CA ARG A 285 -16.67 8.13 -5.84
C ARG A 285 -16.74 8.86 -4.50
N TYR A 286 -16.67 8.12 -3.41
CA TYR A 286 -16.75 8.68 -2.07
C TYR A 286 -16.00 7.84 -1.04
N ARG A 287 -15.88 8.38 0.16
CA ARG A 287 -15.33 7.69 1.34
C ARG A 287 -16.44 7.32 2.27
N VAL A 288 -16.35 6.15 2.88
CA VAL A 288 -17.28 5.71 3.92
C VAL A 288 -16.63 5.94 5.28
N VAL A 289 -17.23 6.80 6.08
CA VAL A 289 -16.81 7.07 7.47
C VAL A 289 -17.86 6.46 8.38
N ALA A 290 -17.51 5.40 9.09
CA ALA A 290 -18.41 4.76 10.05
C ALA A 290 -18.23 5.36 11.44
N VAL A 291 -19.34 5.73 12.07
CA VAL A 291 -19.40 6.12 13.48
C VAL A 291 -20.09 5.00 14.24
N VAL A 292 -19.34 4.32 15.08
CA VAL A 292 -19.75 3.14 15.84
C VAL A 292 -19.47 3.36 17.33
N GLY A 293 -20.04 2.50 18.16
CA GLY A 293 -19.93 2.58 19.61
C GLY A 293 -21.20 2.11 20.29
N LEU A 294 -21.10 1.86 21.59
CA LEU A 294 -22.19 1.34 22.40
C LEU A 294 -23.40 2.29 22.41
N PHE A 295 -24.52 1.78 22.91
CA PHE A 295 -25.74 2.56 23.12
C PHE A 295 -25.50 3.78 24.04
N ASP A 296 -26.16 4.90 23.74
CA ASP A 296 -26.07 6.18 24.46
C ASP A 296 -24.65 6.79 24.65
N LYS A 297 -23.71 6.50 23.73
CA LYS A 297 -22.37 7.13 23.74
C LYS A 297 -22.28 8.45 22.95
N GLY A 298 -23.38 8.91 22.35
CA GLY A 298 -23.41 10.19 21.63
C GLY A 298 -22.85 10.14 20.20
N LYS A 299 -23.00 9.02 19.49
CA LYS A 299 -22.62 8.87 18.06
C LYS A 299 -23.26 9.94 17.17
N THR A 300 -24.59 10.01 17.17
CA THR A 300 -25.34 11.00 16.38
C THR A 300 -25.04 12.43 16.81
N PHE A 301 -24.78 12.68 18.10
CA PHE A 301 -24.28 13.97 18.59
C PHE A 301 -22.94 14.32 17.93
N LEU A 302 -21.97 13.40 17.92
CA LEU A 302 -20.68 13.60 17.28
C LEU A 302 -20.83 13.88 15.78
N ILE A 303 -21.71 13.16 15.07
CA ILE A 303 -22.00 13.42 13.65
C ILE A 303 -22.54 14.84 13.45
N ASN A 304 -23.52 15.25 14.25
CA ASN A 304 -24.07 16.60 14.23
C ASN A 304 -22.97 17.65 14.43
N LYS A 305 -22.03 17.40 15.36
CA LYS A 305 -20.91 18.31 15.61
C LYS A 305 -19.88 18.34 14.51
N LEU A 306 -19.45 17.18 14.00
CA LEU A 306 -18.41 17.09 12.99
C LEU A 306 -18.84 17.73 11.68
N PHE A 307 -20.04 17.39 11.20
CA PHE A 307 -20.51 17.79 9.87
C PHE A 307 -21.42 19.00 9.89
N GLY A 308 -21.81 19.50 11.08
CA GLY A 308 -22.75 20.60 11.19
C GLY A 308 -24.11 20.19 10.62
N VAL A 309 -24.62 19.04 11.01
CA VAL A 309 -25.95 18.57 10.67
C VAL A 309 -26.82 18.52 11.92
N THR A 310 -28.12 18.34 11.73
CA THR A 310 -29.14 18.39 12.78
C THR A 310 -30.00 17.14 12.72
N LEU A 311 -29.34 15.98 12.80
CA LEU A 311 -29.97 14.67 12.91
C LEU A 311 -30.68 14.55 14.26
N PRO A 312 -31.78 13.77 14.34
CA PRO A 312 -32.48 13.55 15.60
C PRO A 312 -31.55 12.79 16.55
N SER A 313 -31.18 13.42 17.66
CA SER A 313 -30.29 12.85 18.67
C SER A 313 -30.94 12.94 20.04
N GLY A 314 -30.87 11.87 20.83
CA GLY A 314 -31.38 11.82 22.19
C GLY A 314 -31.73 10.39 22.59
N LYS A 315 -32.05 10.17 23.86
CA LYS A 315 -32.37 8.82 24.38
C LYS A 315 -33.64 8.22 23.77
N LEU A 316 -34.55 9.07 23.30
CA LEU A 316 -35.81 8.67 22.65
C LEU A 316 -35.65 8.41 21.13
N HIS A 317 -34.52 8.79 20.55
CA HIS A 317 -34.27 8.64 19.13
C HIS A 317 -33.15 7.61 18.92
N THR A 318 -33.57 6.38 18.64
CA THR A 318 -32.64 5.30 18.28
C THR A 318 -32.42 5.31 16.76
N THR A 319 -31.15 5.26 16.36
CA THR A 319 -30.79 5.08 14.94
C THR A 319 -31.29 3.71 14.48
N LYS A 320 -32.04 3.66 13.38
CA LYS A 320 -32.58 2.42 12.80
C LYS A 320 -31.55 1.80 11.85
N GLY A 321 -31.28 0.50 12.02
CA GLY A 321 -30.39 -0.28 11.17
C GLY A 321 -29.06 0.41 10.86
N LEU A 322 -28.70 0.47 9.56
CA LEU A 322 -27.60 1.32 9.08
C LEU A 322 -28.17 2.59 8.46
N SER A 323 -27.88 3.73 9.07
CA SER A 323 -28.31 5.02 8.57
C SER A 323 -27.15 5.74 7.88
N PHE A 324 -27.40 6.28 6.70
CA PHE A 324 -26.39 6.91 5.84
C PHE A 324 -26.69 8.40 5.66
N LEU A 325 -25.67 9.22 5.82
CA LEU A 325 -25.69 10.65 5.60
C LEU A 325 -24.66 11.03 4.54
N TRP A 326 -25.11 11.74 3.50
CA TRP A 326 -24.28 12.16 2.38
C TRP A 326 -23.81 13.60 2.56
N ILE A 327 -22.49 13.78 2.65
CA ILE A 327 -21.84 15.10 2.72
C ILE A 327 -21.18 15.40 1.37
N GLU A 328 -21.96 16.03 0.49
CA GLU A 328 -21.57 16.33 -0.89
C GLU A 328 -20.27 17.13 -0.99
N GLU A 329 -20.09 18.16 -0.14
CA GLU A 329 -18.91 19.01 -0.17
C GLU A 329 -17.60 18.26 0.07
N ARG A 330 -17.67 17.16 0.81
CA ARG A 330 -16.51 16.38 1.24
C ARG A 330 -16.42 15.04 0.52
N ARG A 331 -17.43 14.69 -0.29
CA ARG A 331 -17.61 13.36 -0.90
C ARG A 331 -17.48 12.25 0.15
N MET A 332 -18.16 12.43 1.28
CA MET A 332 -18.16 11.50 2.40
C MET A 332 -19.57 10.94 2.60
N LEU A 333 -19.66 9.62 2.71
CA LEU A 333 -20.83 8.90 3.16
C LEU A 333 -20.59 8.52 4.62
N VAL A 334 -21.27 9.20 5.52
CA VAL A 334 -21.20 8.93 6.96
C VAL A 334 -22.22 7.85 7.28
N LEU A 335 -21.73 6.74 7.83
CA LEU A 335 -22.54 5.63 8.31
C LEU A 335 -22.72 5.80 9.83
N ASP A 336 -23.95 6.00 10.28
CA ASP A 336 -24.35 5.94 11.69
C ASP A 336 -24.97 4.57 11.97
N SER A 337 -24.43 3.85 12.95
CA SER A 337 -24.98 2.56 13.36
C SER A 337 -25.98 2.74 14.50
N ALA A 338 -26.95 1.83 14.60
CA ALA A 338 -27.64 1.59 15.86
C ALA A 338 -26.61 1.35 16.98
N GLY A 339 -26.96 1.74 18.21
CA GLY A 339 -26.11 1.45 19.37
C GLY A 339 -26.09 -0.04 19.68
N VAL A 340 -24.88 -0.60 19.75
CA VAL A 340 -24.64 -1.96 20.23
C VAL A 340 -25.09 -2.06 21.70
N GLN A 341 -25.61 -3.21 22.11
CA GLN A 341 -26.20 -3.50 23.41
C GLN A 341 -27.44 -2.68 23.73
N SER A 342 -28.28 -2.44 22.74
CA SER A 342 -29.59 -1.83 23.00
C SER A 342 -30.50 -2.80 23.77
N THR A 343 -31.49 -2.26 24.49
CA THR A 343 -32.43 -3.09 25.26
C THR A 343 -33.24 -3.98 24.33
N VAL A 344 -33.22 -5.28 24.59
CA VAL A 344 -33.95 -6.29 23.82
C VAL A 344 -35.39 -6.41 24.31
N SER A 345 -36.34 -6.52 23.37
CA SER A 345 -37.75 -6.80 23.70
C SER A 345 -38.00 -8.31 23.78
N TYR A 346 -38.30 -8.83 24.98
CA TYR A 346 -38.70 -10.23 25.17
C TYR A 346 -40.10 -10.59 24.64
N ARG A 347 -40.80 -9.64 24.00
CA ARG A 347 -42.17 -9.88 23.49
C ARG A 347 -42.20 -10.74 22.23
N ALA A 348 -41.10 -10.84 21.49
CA ALA A 348 -40.99 -11.70 20.31
C ALA A 348 -40.67 -13.15 20.75
N GLN A 349 -41.60 -14.07 20.56
CA GLN A 349 -41.54 -15.43 21.13
C GLN A 349 -40.77 -16.46 20.27
N ALA A 350 -40.22 -16.08 19.11
CA ALA A 350 -39.74 -17.06 18.12
C ALA A 350 -38.29 -17.54 18.33
N VAL A 351 -37.42 -16.71 18.90
CA VAL A 351 -35.98 -16.96 19.11
C VAL A 351 -35.59 -16.32 20.45
N ASP A 352 -34.54 -16.82 21.11
CA ASP A 352 -33.93 -16.11 22.24
C ASP A 352 -33.52 -14.70 21.77
N ALA A 353 -34.30 -13.70 22.18
CA ALA A 353 -34.17 -12.35 21.69
C ALA A 353 -32.78 -11.76 22.02
N ILE A 354 -32.15 -12.22 23.11
CA ILE A 354 -30.79 -11.81 23.48
C ILE A 354 -29.79 -12.32 22.44
N LEU A 355 -29.92 -13.59 22.07
CA LEU A 355 -29.05 -14.23 21.09
C LEU A 355 -29.19 -13.59 19.71
N ASP A 356 -30.42 -13.30 19.28
CA ASP A 356 -30.67 -12.60 18.02
C ASP A 356 -30.07 -11.19 18.03
N ALA A 357 -30.27 -10.43 19.12
CA ALA A 357 -29.68 -9.10 19.25
C ALA A 357 -28.14 -9.16 19.19
N GLN A 358 -27.51 -10.06 19.95
CA GLN A 358 -26.06 -10.25 19.92
C GLN A 358 -25.57 -10.62 18.52
N THR A 359 -26.22 -11.58 17.85
CA THR A 359 -25.82 -12.04 16.52
C THR A 359 -26.04 -10.97 15.45
N THR A 360 -27.12 -10.21 15.55
CA THR A 360 -27.45 -9.08 14.68
C THR A 360 -26.40 -7.97 14.83
N GLU A 361 -26.07 -7.60 16.06
CA GLU A 361 -25.04 -6.60 16.36
C GLU A 361 -23.66 -7.03 15.82
N SER A 362 -23.32 -8.30 15.99
CA SER A 362 -22.10 -8.93 15.50
C SER A 362 -21.95 -8.84 13.99
N LEU A 363 -22.99 -9.27 13.27
CA LEU A 363 -23.06 -9.19 11.81
C LEU A 363 -22.95 -7.75 11.33
N MET A 364 -23.68 -6.83 11.96
CA MET A 364 -23.69 -5.41 11.61
C MET A 364 -22.32 -4.77 11.83
N PHE A 365 -21.71 -5.04 12.98
CA PHE A 365 -20.38 -4.53 13.31
C PHE A 365 -19.33 -5.04 12.33
N GLU A 366 -19.37 -6.33 11.99
CA GLU A 366 -18.46 -6.90 11.02
C GLU A 366 -18.69 -6.30 9.61
N MET A 367 -19.94 -6.17 9.18
CA MET A 367 -20.28 -5.51 7.92
C MET A 367 -19.76 -4.07 7.87
N ILE A 368 -19.99 -3.28 8.92
CA ILE A 368 -19.49 -1.90 9.01
C ILE A 368 -17.97 -1.86 8.90
N SER A 369 -17.25 -2.76 9.60
CA SER A 369 -15.79 -2.80 9.59
C SER A 369 -15.20 -3.05 8.19
N ARG A 370 -15.91 -3.83 7.35
CA ARG A 370 -15.49 -4.15 5.97
C ARG A 370 -15.80 -3.01 5.00
N ILE A 371 -16.97 -2.37 5.14
CA ILE A 371 -17.44 -1.30 4.25
C ILE A 371 -16.75 0.05 4.54
N ALA A 372 -16.44 0.32 5.80
CA ALA A 372 -15.87 1.59 6.22
C ALA A 372 -14.41 1.75 5.76
N HIS A 373 -14.07 2.95 5.29
CA HIS A 373 -12.68 3.35 5.04
C HIS A 373 -12.05 3.92 6.31
N HIS A 374 -12.83 4.67 7.08
CA HIS A 374 -12.44 5.20 8.38
C HIS A 374 -13.47 4.76 9.42
N MET A 375 -13.00 4.32 10.58
CA MET A 375 -13.85 3.87 11.68
C MET A 375 -13.62 4.77 12.90
N ILE A 376 -14.70 5.41 13.35
CA ILE A 376 -14.73 6.24 14.55
C ILE A 376 -15.49 5.48 15.63
N PHE A 377 -14.80 5.08 16.68
CA PHE A 377 -15.38 4.41 17.84
C PHE A 377 -15.62 5.42 18.97
N VAL A 378 -16.89 5.69 19.29
CA VAL A 378 -17.27 6.71 20.27
C VAL A 378 -17.47 6.07 21.65
N VAL A 379 -16.77 6.61 22.65
CA VAL A 379 -16.84 6.20 24.05
C VAL A 379 -17.18 7.41 24.92
N ASN A 380 -17.91 7.22 26.02
CA ASN A 380 -18.07 8.28 27.01
C ASN A 380 -16.90 8.22 28.00
N ASP A 381 -16.88 7.13 28.77
CA ASP A 381 -15.76 6.71 29.61
C ASP A 381 -15.10 5.49 28.98
N LEU A 382 -13.77 5.47 29.01
CA LEU A 382 -12.99 4.33 28.53
C LEU A 382 -12.88 3.24 29.62
N THR A 383 -13.99 2.55 29.91
CA THR A 383 -13.99 1.44 30.87
C THR A 383 -13.29 0.21 30.26
N TRP A 384 -13.06 -0.82 31.08
CA TRP A 384 -12.45 -2.08 30.61
C TRP A 384 -13.20 -2.70 29.43
N PHE A 385 -14.52 -2.50 29.37
CA PHE A 385 -15.36 -3.04 28.32
C PHE A 385 -15.09 -2.32 26.99
N GLU A 386 -15.11 -0.98 26.96
CA GLU A 386 -14.73 -0.22 25.78
C GLU A 386 -13.28 -0.48 25.35
N GLN A 387 -12.34 -0.60 26.29
CA GLN A 387 -10.94 -0.95 25.99
C GLN A 387 -10.84 -2.31 25.28
N LYS A 388 -11.61 -3.29 25.74
CA LYS A 388 -11.71 -4.60 25.10
C LYS A 388 -12.20 -4.47 23.66
N TYR A 389 -13.24 -3.68 23.38
CA TYR A 389 -13.69 -3.44 22.00
C TYR A 389 -12.64 -2.76 21.12
N VAL A 390 -11.94 -1.76 21.66
CA VAL A 390 -10.87 -1.04 20.93
C VAL A 390 -9.73 -2.00 20.58
N ALA A 391 -9.26 -2.78 21.55
CA ALA A 391 -8.21 -3.77 21.35
C ALA A 391 -8.62 -4.84 20.33
N MET A 392 -9.86 -5.34 20.43
CA MET A 392 -10.39 -6.34 19.51
C MET A 392 -10.54 -5.80 18.07
N LEU A 393 -11.03 -4.58 17.90
CA LEU A 393 -11.09 -3.91 16.59
C LEU A 393 -9.71 -3.74 15.96
N HIS A 394 -8.77 -3.28 16.78
CA HIS A 394 -7.40 -3.05 16.35
C HIS A 394 -6.71 -4.36 15.95
N GLN A 395 -6.84 -5.41 16.77
CA GLN A 395 -6.34 -6.75 16.47
C GLN A 395 -6.91 -7.28 15.15
N LYS A 396 -8.19 -7.03 14.87
CA LYS A 396 -8.80 -7.42 13.59
C LYS A 396 -8.14 -6.71 12.40
N TYR A 397 -7.79 -5.44 12.52
CA TYR A 397 -7.07 -4.72 11.47
C TYR A 397 -5.66 -5.26 11.25
N VAL A 398 -4.95 -5.57 12.33
CA VAL A 398 -3.61 -6.20 12.27
C VAL A 398 -3.69 -7.56 11.57
N GLN A 399 -4.59 -8.44 12.00
CA GLN A 399 -4.76 -9.78 11.42
C GLN A 399 -5.18 -9.73 9.94
N CYS A 400 -6.07 -8.81 9.57
CA CYS A 400 -6.50 -8.65 8.19
C CYS A 400 -5.49 -7.89 7.32
N LYS A 401 -4.32 -7.50 7.87
CA LYS A 401 -3.31 -6.65 7.22
C LYS A 401 -3.93 -5.38 6.63
N GLN A 402 -4.92 -4.83 7.32
CA GLN A 402 -5.58 -3.60 6.94
C GLN A 402 -4.82 -2.42 7.53
N HIS A 403 -4.35 -1.52 6.68
CA HIS A 403 -3.73 -0.25 7.09
C HIS A 403 -4.77 0.80 7.51
N LYS A 404 -5.92 0.37 8.08
CA LYS A 404 -6.98 1.29 8.51
C LYS A 404 -6.63 1.84 9.89
N GLU A 405 -6.59 3.16 9.99
CA GLU A 405 -6.47 3.85 11.28
C GLU A 405 -7.79 3.72 12.07
N LEU A 406 -7.68 3.38 13.35
CA LEU A 406 -8.82 3.36 14.27
C LEU A 406 -8.84 4.68 15.06
N ILE A 407 -9.97 5.39 15.02
CA ILE A 407 -10.13 6.64 15.75
C ILE A 407 -11.09 6.41 16.92
N VAL A 408 -10.61 6.58 18.15
CA VAL A 408 -11.40 6.50 19.38
C VAL A 408 -11.74 7.90 19.87
N VAL A 409 -13.03 8.26 19.85
CA VAL A 409 -13.51 9.56 20.29
C VAL A 409 -14.09 9.47 21.70
N HIS A 410 -13.50 10.22 22.64
CA HIS A 410 -13.92 10.33 24.03
C HIS A 410 -14.90 11.48 24.18
N ASN A 411 -16.19 11.16 24.24
CA ASN A 411 -17.29 12.08 24.45
C ASN A 411 -17.45 12.40 25.94
N LEU A 412 -16.64 13.35 26.41
CA LEU A 412 -16.64 13.91 27.77
C LEU A 412 -17.82 14.89 27.95
N ARG A 413 -19.03 14.41 27.66
CA ARG A 413 -20.26 15.23 27.58
C ARG A 413 -20.63 15.96 28.88
N ASN A 414 -20.09 15.52 30.02
CA ASN A 414 -20.35 16.12 31.33
C ASN A 414 -19.19 17.00 31.81
N THR A 415 -18.07 17.03 31.10
CA THR A 415 -16.88 17.74 31.54
C THR A 415 -16.93 19.18 31.07
N MET A 416 -16.97 20.10 32.04
CA MET A 416 -17.10 21.53 31.78
C MET A 416 -15.78 22.30 31.99
N GLU A 417 -14.94 21.82 32.91
CA GLU A 417 -13.70 22.48 33.31
C GLU A 417 -12.48 21.99 32.51
N VAL A 418 -11.61 22.92 32.12
CA VAL A 418 -10.42 22.64 31.28
C VAL A 418 -9.47 21.66 31.98
N GLU A 419 -9.18 21.89 33.26
CA GLU A 419 -8.29 21.03 34.03
C GLU A 419 -8.86 19.63 34.24
N GLU A 420 -10.16 19.53 34.48
CA GLU A 420 -10.85 18.26 34.67
C GLU A 420 -10.75 17.41 33.41
N ALA A 421 -11.01 18.01 32.23
CA ALA A 421 -10.89 17.32 30.94
C ALA A 421 -9.48 16.76 30.72
N THR A 422 -8.45 17.57 30.96
CA THR A 422 -7.05 17.14 30.82
C THR A 422 -6.68 16.04 31.81
N LYS A 423 -7.11 16.16 33.08
CA LYS A 423 -6.87 15.13 34.10
C LYS A 423 -7.58 13.81 33.76
N LEU A 424 -8.84 13.87 33.34
CA LEU A 424 -9.63 12.70 32.94
C LEU A 424 -9.01 12.00 31.73
N PHE A 425 -8.70 12.74 30.68
CA PHE A 425 -8.11 12.18 29.45
C PHE A 425 -6.72 11.59 29.71
N LYS A 426 -5.87 12.27 30.50
CA LYS A 426 -4.57 11.74 30.92
C LYS A 426 -4.72 10.41 31.66
N ARG A 427 -5.67 10.33 32.59
CA ARG A 427 -5.92 9.13 33.40
C ARG A 427 -6.49 7.95 32.59
N GLN A 428 -7.40 8.23 31.66
CA GLN A 428 -8.07 7.21 30.87
C GLN A 428 -7.23 6.72 29.68
N VAL A 429 -6.44 7.60 29.07
CA VAL A 429 -5.72 7.31 27.82
C VAL A 429 -4.20 7.34 28.02
N MET A 430 -3.63 8.51 28.33
CA MET A 430 -2.17 8.70 28.28
C MET A 430 -1.39 7.85 29.29
N GLN A 431 -2.02 7.42 30.39
CA GLN A 431 -1.43 6.54 31.40
C GLN A 431 -1.67 5.05 31.12
N ARG A 432 -2.49 4.71 30.13
CA ARG A 432 -2.96 3.34 29.85
C ARG A 432 -2.50 2.80 28.50
N TYR A 433 -2.07 3.67 27.61
CA TYR A 433 -1.56 3.33 26.29
C TYR A 433 -0.15 3.88 26.12
N ASP A 434 0.72 3.09 25.50
CA ASP A 434 1.99 3.56 24.99
C ASP A 434 1.76 4.38 23.72
N GLY A 435 2.46 5.51 23.59
CA GLY A 435 2.27 6.42 22.47
C GLY A 435 2.60 7.87 22.81
N GLU A 436 2.21 8.78 21.91
CA GLU A 436 2.61 10.18 22.00
C GLU A 436 1.41 11.14 21.97
N PRO A 437 1.41 12.19 22.81
CA PRO A 437 0.46 13.28 22.70
C PRO A 437 0.70 14.06 21.40
N SER A 438 -0.36 14.41 20.68
CA SER A 438 -0.23 15.19 19.46
C SER A 438 0.17 16.63 19.77
N HIS A 439 1.13 17.15 19.00
CA HIS A 439 1.51 18.57 19.06
C HIS A 439 0.42 19.50 18.48
N LEU A 440 -0.57 18.95 17.76
CA LEU A 440 -1.63 19.73 17.09
C LEU A 440 -2.75 20.17 18.02
N GLY A 441 -2.87 19.57 19.21
CA GLY A 441 -3.91 19.92 20.17
C GLY A 441 -3.87 19.09 21.43
N GLN A 442 -4.43 19.63 22.51
CA GLN A 442 -4.63 18.90 23.76
C GLN A 442 -5.80 17.92 23.63
N LEU A 443 -5.80 16.87 24.45
CA LEU A 443 -6.75 15.75 24.37
C LEU A 443 -6.70 15.00 23.03
N ILE A 444 -5.54 15.02 22.38
CA ILE A 444 -5.25 14.21 21.19
C ILE A 444 -4.02 13.36 21.53
N PHE A 445 -4.16 12.04 21.39
CA PHE A 445 -3.11 11.08 21.69
C PHE A 445 -3.10 10.00 20.63
N THR A 446 -1.92 9.62 20.15
CA THR A 446 -1.77 8.52 19.20
C THR A 446 -1.09 7.37 19.93
N ALA A 447 -1.86 6.30 20.17
CA ALA A 447 -1.32 5.08 20.75
C ALA A 447 -0.53 4.31 19.69
N ASP A 448 0.71 3.96 20.05
CA ASP A 448 1.55 3.08 19.26
C ASP A 448 1.22 1.64 19.63
N ALA A 449 0.88 0.83 18.64
CA ALA A 449 0.55 -0.58 18.83
C ALA A 449 1.69 -1.52 18.41
N GLY A 450 2.89 -0.98 18.19
CA GLY A 450 4.08 -1.71 17.79
C GLY A 450 4.32 -1.73 16.28
N GLU A 451 5.48 -2.25 15.91
CA GLU A 451 5.95 -2.25 14.52
C GLU A 451 4.98 -2.98 13.58
N GLY A 452 4.50 -2.27 12.55
CA GLY A 452 3.60 -2.81 11.53
C GLY A 452 2.11 -2.77 11.88
N ALA A 453 1.74 -2.42 13.12
CA ALA A 453 0.35 -2.22 13.50
C ALA A 453 -0.13 -0.81 13.13
N PRO A 454 -1.37 -0.63 12.63
CA PRO A 454 -1.90 0.71 12.39
C PRO A 454 -2.09 1.46 13.73
N PRO A 455 -1.84 2.78 13.77
CA PRO A 455 -1.99 3.55 15.00
C PRO A 455 -3.45 3.67 15.44
N VAL A 456 -3.66 3.85 16.75
CA VAL A 456 -4.98 4.16 17.32
C VAL A 456 -5.01 5.60 17.81
N HIS A 457 -5.86 6.43 17.23
CA HIS A 457 -5.95 7.86 17.57
C HIS A 457 -7.06 8.10 18.59
N HIS A 458 -6.72 8.61 19.76
CA HIS A 458 -7.65 9.00 20.82
C HIS A 458 -7.89 10.51 20.78
N ILE A 459 -9.16 10.93 20.71
CA ILE A 459 -9.54 12.36 20.59
C ILE A 459 -10.65 12.69 21.58
N GLY A 460 -10.43 13.67 22.46
CA GLY A 460 -11.42 14.14 23.44
C GLY A 460 -12.34 15.25 22.91
N PHE A 461 -13.63 15.15 23.20
CA PHE A 461 -14.63 16.21 23.02
C PHE A 461 -15.35 16.48 24.34
N CYS A 462 -15.36 17.73 24.78
CA CYS A 462 -15.99 18.17 26.03
C CYS A 462 -17.41 18.70 25.80
N TYR A 463 -18.12 19.03 26.88
CA TYR A 463 -19.45 19.62 26.80
C TYR A 463 -19.45 20.88 25.92
N GLU A 464 -20.38 20.96 24.98
CA GLU A 464 -20.55 22.19 24.18
C GLU A 464 -21.12 23.26 25.10
N PHE A 465 -20.61 24.50 25.03
CA PHE A 465 -20.94 25.59 25.96
C PHE A 465 -20.27 25.53 27.35
N SER A 466 -19.15 24.82 27.47
CA SER A 466 -18.26 24.91 28.62
C SER A 466 -16.91 25.53 28.28
N ALA A 467 -16.16 25.94 29.30
CA ALA A 467 -14.80 26.42 29.15
C ALA A 467 -13.89 25.38 28.48
N ALA A 468 -14.05 24.10 28.84
CA ALA A 468 -13.33 22.99 28.19
C ALA A 468 -13.75 22.80 26.73
N GLY A 469 -15.05 22.90 26.44
CA GLY A 469 -15.57 22.80 25.07
C GLY A 469 -15.03 23.90 24.17
N ASP A 470 -15.03 25.14 24.65
CA ASP A 470 -14.49 26.30 23.94
C ASP A 470 -12.98 26.21 23.72
N ALA A 471 -12.24 25.64 24.69
CA ALA A 471 -10.80 25.45 24.60
C ALA A 471 -10.40 24.36 23.60
N PHE A 472 -11.10 23.22 23.56
CA PHE A 472 -10.62 22.02 22.87
C PHE A 472 -11.43 21.62 21.63
N ASN A 473 -12.76 21.72 21.66
CA ASN A 473 -13.61 21.05 20.65
C ASN A 473 -13.37 21.55 19.23
N SER A 474 -13.06 22.83 19.02
CA SER A 474 -12.82 23.35 17.67
C SER A 474 -11.57 22.78 17.04
N THR A 475 -10.48 22.71 17.80
CA THR A 475 -9.18 22.21 17.35
C THR A 475 -9.25 20.71 17.12
N ASN A 476 -9.86 19.97 18.05
CA ASN A 476 -9.99 18.52 17.98
C ASN A 476 -10.93 18.09 16.85
N ARG A 477 -12.01 18.84 16.62
CA ARG A 477 -12.88 18.68 15.44
C ARG A 477 -12.12 18.90 14.14
N GLU A 478 -11.34 19.97 14.06
CA GLU A 478 -10.57 20.27 12.85
C GLU A 478 -9.54 19.18 12.57
N TYR A 479 -8.81 18.73 13.59
CA TYR A 479 -7.88 17.62 13.48
C TYR A 479 -8.56 16.33 12.99
N LEU A 480 -9.69 15.95 13.60
CA LEU A 480 -10.45 14.76 13.19
C LEU A 480 -10.91 14.87 11.73
N LEU A 481 -11.50 16.00 11.34
CA LEU A 481 -11.92 16.22 9.96
C LEU A 481 -10.74 16.20 8.98
N GLN A 482 -9.58 16.73 9.36
CA GLN A 482 -8.38 16.66 8.55
C GLN A 482 -7.90 15.21 8.41
N SER A 483 -7.84 14.41 9.48
CA SER A 483 -7.47 12.99 9.40
C SER A 483 -8.39 12.22 8.42
N LEU A 484 -9.71 12.39 8.54
CA LEU A 484 -10.69 11.81 7.61
C LEU A 484 -10.55 12.35 6.18
N GLU A 485 -10.06 13.58 6.01
CA GLU A 485 -9.84 14.19 4.70
C GLU A 485 -8.61 13.62 3.98
N HIS A 486 -7.54 13.31 4.71
CA HIS A 486 -6.24 12.93 4.14
C HIS A 486 -6.09 11.42 3.92
N GLY A 487 -6.67 10.57 4.76
CA GLY A 487 -6.44 9.11 4.67
C GLY A 487 -6.95 8.45 3.39
N ASN A 488 -7.88 9.07 2.66
CA ASN A 488 -8.31 8.60 1.34
C ASN A 488 -8.83 9.75 0.46
N ILE A 489 -7.94 10.66 0.03
CA ILE A 489 -8.29 11.91 -0.66
C ILE A 489 -9.28 11.72 -1.83
N LEU A 490 -9.11 10.66 -2.62
CA LEU A 490 -9.90 10.42 -3.83
C LEU A 490 -11.20 9.63 -3.58
N GLY A 491 -11.29 8.91 -2.46
CA GLY A 491 -12.34 7.92 -2.23
C GLY A 491 -12.23 6.71 -3.16
N SER A 492 -13.03 5.68 -2.89
CA SER A 492 -13.19 4.52 -3.78
C SER A 492 -14.41 4.72 -4.67
N LYS A 493 -14.41 4.09 -5.84
CA LYS A 493 -15.62 3.99 -6.65
C LYS A 493 -16.50 2.91 -6.02
N VAL A 494 -17.69 3.28 -5.61
CA VAL A 494 -18.59 2.44 -4.83
C VAL A 494 -19.99 2.51 -5.42
N ILE A 495 -20.61 1.33 -5.56
CA ILE A 495 -22.06 1.19 -5.65
C ILE A 495 -22.51 0.70 -4.28
N LEU A 496 -23.26 1.52 -3.53
CA LEU A 496 -23.58 1.22 -2.13
C LEU A 496 -24.35 -0.10 -1.98
N THR A 497 -25.37 -0.32 -2.82
CA THR A 497 -26.13 -1.58 -2.82
C THR A 497 -25.24 -2.77 -3.15
N GLY A 498 -24.34 -2.64 -4.12
CA GLY A 498 -23.41 -3.69 -4.51
C GLY A 498 -22.47 -4.08 -3.37
N ILE A 499 -21.88 -3.10 -2.67
CA ILE A 499 -21.03 -3.38 -1.51
C ILE A 499 -21.83 -4.04 -0.38
N LEU A 500 -23.04 -3.55 -0.08
CA LEU A 500 -23.89 -4.15 0.96
C LEU A 500 -24.24 -5.60 0.63
N CYS A 501 -24.69 -5.91 -0.58
CA CYS A 501 -25.01 -7.28 -1.01
C CYS A 501 -23.78 -8.20 -1.00
N ASN A 502 -22.63 -7.71 -1.49
CA ASN A 502 -21.39 -8.49 -1.52
C ASN A 502 -20.89 -8.84 -0.12
N GLU A 503 -20.86 -7.85 0.78
CA GLU A 503 -20.39 -8.09 2.15
C GLU A 503 -21.39 -8.92 2.95
N LEU A 504 -22.70 -8.71 2.77
CA LEU A 504 -23.71 -9.55 3.42
C LEU A 504 -23.65 -11.00 2.94
N SER A 505 -23.48 -11.24 1.63
CA SER A 505 -23.31 -12.58 1.07
C SER A 505 -22.09 -13.30 1.65
N ARG A 506 -20.97 -12.59 1.84
CA ARG A 506 -19.75 -13.14 2.44
C ARG A 506 -19.89 -13.43 3.93
N LEU A 507 -20.69 -12.62 4.64
CA LEU A 507 -20.80 -12.70 6.09
C LEU A 507 -21.85 -13.71 6.55
N LEU A 508 -23.01 -13.77 5.89
CA LEU A 508 -24.13 -14.60 6.33
C LEU A 508 -23.77 -16.06 6.62
N PRO A 509 -22.96 -16.78 5.81
CA PRO A 509 -22.59 -18.17 6.10
C PRO A 509 -21.92 -18.37 7.47
N ARG A 510 -21.30 -17.34 8.04
CA ARG A 510 -20.72 -17.38 9.39
C ARG A 510 -21.78 -17.39 10.48
N PHE A 511 -22.95 -16.80 10.23
CA PHE A 511 -24.03 -16.58 11.21
C PHE A 511 -25.24 -17.52 11.05
N VAL A 512 -25.30 -18.28 9.96
CA VAL A 512 -26.48 -19.12 9.65
C VAL A 512 -26.11 -20.57 9.32
N ASN A 513 -27.07 -21.46 9.56
CA ASN A 513 -27.09 -22.85 9.13
C ASN A 513 -28.15 -23.02 8.04
N ILE A 514 -27.91 -23.93 7.11
CA ILE A 514 -28.84 -24.25 6.02
C ILE A 514 -29.36 -25.65 6.27
N GLU A 515 -30.67 -25.76 6.48
CA GLU A 515 -31.39 -27.01 6.70
C GLU A 515 -32.02 -27.45 5.38
N ALA A 516 -31.75 -28.69 4.96
CA ALA A 516 -32.39 -29.28 3.79
C ALA A 516 -33.87 -29.56 4.06
N ALA A 517 -34.73 -29.38 3.04
CA ALA A 517 -36.18 -29.49 3.18
C ALA A 517 -36.65 -30.89 3.60
N ASP A 518 -35.92 -31.94 3.21
CA ASP A 518 -36.29 -33.33 3.44
C ASP A 518 -35.07 -34.12 3.93
N SER A 519 -35.10 -34.51 5.21
CA SER A 519 -34.06 -35.27 5.91
C SER A 519 -33.92 -36.74 5.46
N ALA A 520 -34.36 -37.09 4.24
CA ALA A 520 -34.49 -38.47 3.79
C ALA A 520 -33.32 -39.01 2.95
N ALA A 521 -32.36 -38.17 2.55
CA ALA A 521 -31.19 -38.63 1.78
C ALA A 521 -29.89 -38.13 2.42
N PRO A 522 -29.11 -39.00 3.07
CA PRO A 522 -27.76 -38.66 3.51
C PRO A 522 -26.81 -38.68 2.31
N GLU A 523 -25.64 -38.06 2.48
CA GLU A 523 -24.45 -38.22 1.63
C GLU A 523 -24.31 -37.28 0.43
N THR A 524 -24.25 -35.96 0.70
CA THR A 524 -23.18 -35.03 0.26
C THR A 524 -23.64 -33.60 0.53
N SER A 525 -23.25 -33.04 1.68
CA SER A 525 -23.53 -31.64 1.98
C SER A 525 -22.66 -30.74 1.08
N PRO A 526 -23.24 -29.88 0.22
CA PRO A 526 -22.48 -28.86 -0.49
C PRO A 526 -21.79 -27.93 0.52
N SER A 527 -20.63 -27.38 0.16
CA SER A 527 -19.95 -26.40 1.01
C SER A 527 -20.88 -25.22 1.29
N THR A 528 -20.99 -24.82 2.56
CA THR A 528 -21.94 -23.79 3.04
C THR A 528 -21.78 -22.43 2.35
N GLU A 529 -20.59 -22.14 1.80
CA GLU A 529 -20.30 -20.85 1.14
C GLU A 529 -21.05 -20.64 -0.18
N GLN A 530 -21.38 -21.72 -0.92
CA GLN A 530 -22.08 -21.58 -2.21
C GLN A 530 -23.61 -21.59 -2.07
N ALA A 531 -24.12 -21.80 -0.86
CA ALA A 531 -25.54 -22.10 -0.68
C ALA A 531 -26.41 -20.87 -0.33
N VAL A 532 -25.80 -19.76 0.10
CA VAL A 532 -26.49 -18.49 0.40
C VAL A 532 -25.93 -17.39 -0.48
N SER A 533 -26.80 -16.69 -1.21
CA SER A 533 -26.46 -15.46 -1.92
C SER A 533 -27.45 -14.35 -1.57
N VAL A 534 -27.01 -13.10 -1.73
CA VAL A 534 -27.82 -11.92 -1.45
C VAL A 534 -27.83 -11.04 -2.69
N ASP A 535 -29.03 -10.74 -3.18
CA ASP A 535 -29.22 -9.93 -4.39
C ASP A 535 -30.06 -8.69 -4.09
N PHE A 536 -29.80 -7.59 -4.80
CA PHE A 536 -30.63 -6.39 -4.74
C PHE A 536 -31.73 -6.42 -5.80
N ALA A 537 -32.98 -6.29 -5.36
CA ALA A 537 -34.15 -6.13 -6.23
C ALA A 537 -34.66 -4.68 -6.16
N ALA A 538 -34.59 -3.96 -7.27
CA ALA A 538 -35.13 -2.59 -7.35
C ALA A 538 -36.65 -2.58 -7.12
N ALA A 539 -37.15 -1.58 -6.41
CA ALA A 539 -38.58 -1.46 -6.13
C ALA A 539 -39.33 -1.13 -7.43
N SER A 540 -40.35 -1.93 -7.76
CA SER A 540 -41.25 -1.68 -8.90
C SER A 540 -42.23 -0.53 -8.63
N GLN A 541 -42.58 -0.30 -7.36
CA GLN A 541 -43.52 0.74 -6.93
C GLN A 541 -42.88 1.71 -5.93
N LEU A 542 -43.27 2.98 -6.06
CA LEU A 542 -42.87 4.11 -5.24
C LEU A 542 -43.61 4.14 -3.90
N GLU A 543 -43.43 3.13 -3.07
CA GLU A 543 -43.97 3.14 -1.71
C GLU A 543 -43.18 4.14 -0.83
N ARG A 544 -43.92 4.98 -0.10
CA ARG A 544 -43.34 5.91 0.89
C ARG A 544 -43.54 5.36 2.29
N VAL A 545 -42.44 5.14 3.00
CA VAL A 545 -42.43 4.67 4.40
C VAL A 545 -41.79 5.77 5.24
N HIS A 546 -42.57 6.38 6.14
CA HIS A 546 -42.12 7.46 7.03
C HIS A 546 -41.39 8.63 6.31
N GLY A 547 -41.85 9.02 5.12
CA GLY A 547 -41.25 10.09 4.33
C GLY A 547 -40.02 9.67 3.49
N TYR A 548 -39.61 8.40 3.57
CA TYR A 548 -38.60 7.81 2.69
C TYR A 548 -39.28 7.06 1.55
N ARG A 549 -38.66 7.08 0.37
CA ARG A 549 -39.02 6.23 -0.77
C ARG A 549 -38.32 4.89 -0.62
N ARG A 550 -39.03 3.77 -0.76
CA ARG A 550 -38.40 2.45 -0.90
C ARG A 550 -37.67 2.40 -2.24
N LEU A 551 -36.34 2.28 -2.21
CA LEU A 551 -35.50 2.21 -3.42
C LEU A 551 -35.47 0.78 -3.98
N GLY A 552 -35.45 -0.20 -3.09
CA GLY A 552 -35.45 -1.62 -3.41
C GLY A 552 -35.27 -2.44 -2.14
N THR A 553 -35.17 -3.74 -2.33
CA THR A 553 -35.09 -4.73 -1.26
C THR A 553 -33.89 -5.62 -1.52
N ILE A 554 -33.06 -5.81 -0.51
CA ILE A 554 -32.02 -6.83 -0.47
C ILE A 554 -32.71 -8.16 -0.14
N CYS A 555 -32.60 -9.12 -1.05
CA CYS A 555 -33.28 -10.41 -0.99
C CYS A 555 -32.28 -11.54 -0.73
N LEU A 556 -32.59 -12.39 0.24
CA LEU A 556 -31.90 -13.64 0.48
C LEU A 556 -32.28 -14.65 -0.60
N ARG A 557 -31.28 -15.29 -1.23
CA ARG A 557 -31.47 -16.38 -2.19
C ARG A 557 -30.73 -17.62 -1.72
N LEU A 558 -31.39 -18.76 -1.91
CA LEU A 558 -30.86 -20.07 -1.57
C LEU A 558 -30.66 -20.87 -2.85
N SER A 559 -29.55 -21.60 -2.93
CA SER A 559 -29.22 -22.42 -4.11
C SER A 559 -30.22 -23.56 -4.31
N GLN A 560 -30.74 -24.13 -3.21
CA GLN A 560 -31.70 -25.23 -3.22
C GLN A 560 -33.12 -24.74 -2.94
N LYS A 561 -34.05 -25.08 -3.85
CA LYS A 561 -35.47 -24.78 -3.69
C LYS A 561 -36.02 -25.58 -2.51
N GLY A 562 -36.58 -24.90 -1.51
CA GLY A 562 -37.12 -25.51 -0.30
C GLY A 562 -36.15 -25.57 0.88
N ALA A 563 -34.87 -25.28 0.68
CA ALA A 563 -33.93 -25.15 1.80
C ALA A 563 -34.40 -24.05 2.77
N ARG A 564 -34.19 -24.27 4.07
CA ARG A 564 -34.49 -23.31 5.11
C ARG A 564 -33.19 -22.78 5.70
N VAL A 565 -33.13 -21.48 5.94
CA VAL A 565 -32.01 -20.89 6.69
C VAL A 565 -32.44 -20.68 8.13
N ALA A 566 -31.62 -21.18 9.06
CA ALA A 566 -31.78 -20.96 10.49
C ALA A 566 -30.56 -20.20 11.01
N MET A 567 -30.78 -19.30 11.96
CA MET A 567 -29.66 -18.65 12.65
C MET A 567 -28.86 -19.71 13.42
N LYS A 568 -27.53 -19.56 13.47
CA LYS A 568 -26.69 -20.41 14.32
C LYS A 568 -27.02 -20.13 15.78
N THR A 569 -27.75 -21.05 16.40
CA THR A 569 -28.08 -20.98 17.82
C THR A 569 -27.05 -21.65 18.73
N ARG A 570 -26.06 -22.32 18.13
CA ARG A 570 -24.98 -23.04 18.82
C ARG A 570 -23.64 -22.34 18.56
N GLY A 571 -23.00 -21.87 19.62
CA GLY A 571 -21.65 -21.33 19.65
C GLY A 571 -21.47 -20.31 20.75
N VAL A 572 -20.25 -20.19 21.30
CA VAL A 572 -19.89 -19.02 22.11
C VAL A 572 -19.77 -17.86 21.14
N ILE A 573 -20.72 -16.94 21.17
CA ILE A 573 -20.56 -15.65 20.49
C ILE A 573 -19.48 -14.91 21.28
N SER A 574 -18.31 -14.76 20.69
CA SER A 574 -17.25 -13.96 21.28
C SER A 574 -17.77 -12.52 21.47
N PRO A 575 -17.17 -11.69 22.33
CA PRO A 575 -17.54 -10.28 22.45
C PRO A 575 -17.44 -9.49 21.14
N LEU A 576 -16.70 -10.02 20.16
CA LEU A 576 -16.56 -9.51 18.79
C LEU A 576 -17.67 -9.98 17.85
N GLY A 577 -18.53 -10.88 18.34
CA GLY A 577 -19.57 -11.46 17.53
C GLY A 577 -19.19 -12.66 16.70
N GLU A 578 -17.98 -13.19 16.91
CA GLU A 578 -17.54 -14.39 16.24
C GLU A 578 -18.24 -15.58 16.89
N ILE A 579 -19.02 -16.33 16.11
CA ILE A 579 -19.60 -17.57 16.58
C ILE A 579 -18.47 -18.59 16.62
N ILE A 580 -17.90 -18.80 17.79
CA ILE A 580 -16.96 -19.90 18.04
C ILE A 580 -17.84 -21.13 18.28
N ALA A 581 -17.77 -22.12 17.39
CA ALA A 581 -18.56 -23.34 17.54
C ALA A 581 -18.28 -23.96 18.92
N HIS A 582 -19.33 -24.21 19.71
CA HIS A 582 -19.22 -24.79 21.05
C HIS A 582 -18.44 -26.12 21.04
N ASP A 583 -18.49 -26.80 19.91
CA ASP A 583 -17.98 -28.15 19.73
C ASP A 583 -16.47 -28.17 19.41
N VAL A 584 -15.76 -27.03 19.46
CA VAL A 584 -14.31 -27.01 19.15
C VAL A 584 -13.50 -26.08 20.07
N SER A 585 -14.13 -25.11 20.76
CA SER A 585 -13.39 -24.24 21.66
C SER A 585 -13.60 -24.62 23.12
N PHE A 586 -12.70 -25.46 23.62
CA PHE A 586 -12.38 -25.45 25.04
C PHE A 586 -11.49 -24.24 25.29
N ASP A 587 -12.04 -23.17 25.87
CA ASP A 587 -11.26 -22.04 26.40
C ASP A 587 -11.51 -21.99 27.92
N PRO A 588 -10.70 -22.68 28.73
CA PRO A 588 -10.84 -22.65 30.17
C PRO A 588 -10.70 -21.21 30.65
N ILE A 589 -11.75 -20.68 31.25
CA ILE A 589 -11.67 -19.42 31.98
C ILE A 589 -10.61 -19.62 33.05
N VAL A 590 -9.53 -18.85 33.00
CA VAL A 590 -8.49 -18.82 34.04
C VAL A 590 -9.23 -18.54 35.36
N ASN A 591 -9.35 -19.57 36.22
CA ASN A 591 -10.16 -19.65 37.47
C ASN A 591 -11.52 -20.38 37.45
N VAL A 592 -11.85 -21.21 36.45
CA VAL A 592 -13.08 -22.03 36.49
C VAL A 592 -12.81 -23.52 36.75
N PHE A 593 -13.53 -24.03 37.75
CA PHE A 593 -13.50 -25.39 38.26
C PHE A 593 -14.18 -26.37 37.28
N ASP A 594 -13.46 -27.39 36.82
CA ASP A 594 -14.03 -28.52 36.08
C ASP A 594 -13.66 -29.88 36.70
N ARG A 595 -14.66 -30.71 37.03
CA ARG A 595 -14.43 -32.00 37.71
C ARG A 595 -14.02 -33.13 36.75
N THR A 596 -14.05 -32.91 35.44
CA THR A 596 -13.72 -33.96 34.46
C THR A 596 -12.21 -34.09 34.27
N ARG A 597 -11.73 -35.33 34.11
CA ARG A 597 -10.34 -35.61 33.74
C ARG A 597 -10.07 -35.07 32.32
N ALA A 598 -9.17 -34.10 32.19
CA ALA A 598 -8.64 -33.64 30.91
C ALA A 598 -7.20 -34.15 30.76
N ASP A 599 -6.78 -34.41 29.53
CA ASP A 599 -5.39 -34.77 29.24
C ASP A 599 -4.59 -33.47 29.16
N ILE A 600 -3.58 -33.33 30.02
CA ILE A 600 -2.77 -32.11 30.12
C ILE A 600 -1.37 -32.45 29.63
N GLU A 601 -0.94 -31.74 28.60
CA GLU A 601 0.41 -31.80 28.04
C GLU A 601 1.12 -30.48 28.30
N TRP A 602 2.44 -30.50 28.48
CA TRP A 602 3.22 -29.28 28.55
C TRP A 602 4.54 -29.43 27.81
N GLU A 603 5.04 -28.33 27.24
CA GLU A 603 6.30 -28.26 26.53
C GLU A 603 7.15 -27.11 27.10
N GLU A 604 8.39 -27.39 27.49
CA GLU A 604 9.33 -26.34 27.90
C GLU A 604 9.80 -25.55 26.67
N LEU A 605 9.55 -24.24 26.67
CA LEU A 605 10.07 -23.31 25.67
C LEU A 605 11.39 -22.70 26.17
N ALA A 606 12.17 -22.10 25.28
CA ALA A 606 13.47 -21.50 25.62
C ALA A 606 13.39 -20.45 26.75
N ASN A 607 12.25 -19.77 26.86
CA ASN A 607 11.97 -18.71 27.84
C ASN A 607 10.54 -18.82 28.39
N GLY A 608 9.97 -20.02 28.48
CA GLY A 608 8.56 -20.17 28.83
C GLY A 608 8.11 -21.62 28.99
N VAL A 609 6.82 -21.79 29.22
CA VAL A 609 6.16 -23.11 29.17
C VAL A 609 4.92 -22.99 28.31
N ARG A 610 4.73 -23.92 27.39
CA ARG A 610 3.47 -24.11 26.66
C ARG A 610 2.64 -25.14 27.41
N ILE A 611 1.38 -24.83 27.67
CA ILE A 611 0.43 -25.74 28.31
C ILE A 611 -0.64 -26.08 27.27
N GLY A 612 -0.79 -27.38 26.99
CA GLY A 612 -1.85 -27.98 26.20
C GLY A 612 -2.85 -28.70 27.10
N ILE A 613 -4.15 -28.49 26.89
CA ILE A 613 -5.22 -29.22 27.57
C ILE A 613 -6.13 -29.79 26.49
N ASP A 614 -6.09 -31.10 26.29
CA ASP A 614 -7.04 -31.83 25.46
C ASP A 614 -8.21 -32.31 26.33
N LYS A 615 -9.32 -31.61 26.21
CA LYS A 615 -10.57 -32.04 26.82
C LYS A 615 -11.34 -32.88 25.81
N LYS A 616 -11.26 -34.20 25.96
CA LYS A 616 -12.04 -35.16 25.17
C LYS A 616 -13.54 -35.02 25.43
N ARG A 617 -14.34 -35.41 24.43
CA ARG A 617 -15.81 -35.47 24.54
C ARG A 617 -16.19 -36.47 25.64
N PRO A 618 -16.82 -36.04 26.76
CA PRO A 618 -17.27 -36.96 27.80
C PRO A 618 -18.36 -37.93 27.34
N ILE A 619 -19.15 -37.58 26.31
CA ILE A 619 -20.18 -38.47 25.77
C ILE A 619 -19.99 -38.58 24.27
N ASP A 620 -19.85 -39.81 23.79
CA ASP A 620 -19.91 -40.12 22.36
C ASP A 620 -21.35 -39.94 21.88
N GLU A 621 -21.60 -38.84 21.16
CA GLU A 621 -22.93 -38.49 20.63
C GLU A 621 -23.48 -39.53 19.65
N HIS A 622 -22.64 -40.37 19.04
CA HIS A 622 -23.09 -41.45 18.17
C HIS A 622 -23.61 -42.65 18.97
N ALA A 623 -23.15 -42.82 20.20
CA ALA A 623 -23.55 -43.92 21.08
C ALA A 623 -24.82 -43.63 21.89
N VAL A 624 -25.33 -42.39 21.85
CA VAL A 624 -26.49 -41.98 22.66
C VAL A 624 -27.53 -41.25 21.81
N GLN A 625 -28.81 -41.51 22.07
CA GLN A 625 -29.90 -40.74 21.48
C GLN A 625 -30.20 -39.53 22.38
N PRO A 626 -29.91 -38.29 21.96
CA PRO A 626 -30.09 -37.12 22.79
C PRO A 626 -31.59 -36.82 22.98
N VAL A 627 -32.08 -36.90 24.22
CA VAL A 627 -33.43 -36.44 24.61
C VAL A 627 -33.49 -34.91 24.63
N GLN A 628 -32.36 -34.25 24.92
CA GLN A 628 -32.13 -32.81 24.80
C GLN A 628 -30.75 -32.58 24.17
N PRO A 629 -30.50 -31.42 23.53
CA PRO A 629 -29.17 -31.09 23.00
C PRO A 629 -28.10 -31.19 24.09
N ILE A 630 -27.19 -32.16 23.95
CA ILE A 630 -26.09 -32.36 24.89
C ILE A 630 -25.08 -31.23 24.65
N ARG A 631 -24.76 -30.46 25.69
CA ARG A 631 -23.74 -29.41 25.62
C ARG A 631 -22.46 -29.95 26.26
N GLN A 632 -21.43 -30.17 25.46
CA GLN A 632 -20.10 -30.54 25.93
C GLN A 632 -19.13 -29.43 25.56
N HIS A 633 -18.28 -29.06 26.51
CA HIS A 633 -17.10 -28.26 26.23
C HIS A 633 -15.96 -29.24 26.02
N HIS A 634 -15.47 -29.36 24.79
CA HIS A 634 -14.36 -30.23 24.41
C HIS A 634 -13.50 -29.55 23.35
N GLY A 635 -12.28 -30.03 23.17
CA GLY A 635 -11.30 -29.43 22.27
C GLY A 635 -9.93 -29.31 22.93
N ILE A 636 -8.98 -28.85 22.13
CA ILE A 636 -7.59 -28.65 22.52
C ILE A 636 -7.41 -27.16 22.83
N TRP A 637 -6.98 -26.85 24.05
CA TRP A 637 -6.55 -25.52 24.43
C TRP A 637 -5.04 -25.49 24.56
N GLU A 638 -4.37 -24.55 23.89
CA GLU A 638 -2.93 -24.36 24.00
C GLU A 638 -2.63 -22.90 24.36
N ARG A 639 -1.72 -22.70 25.30
CA ARG A 639 -1.25 -21.36 25.67
C ARG A 639 0.22 -21.34 26.05
N ASP A 640 0.92 -20.38 25.46
CA ASP A 640 2.33 -20.12 25.74
C ASP A 640 2.43 -19.09 26.89
N PHE A 641 3.14 -19.47 27.95
CA PHE A 641 3.50 -18.62 29.08
C PHE A 641 4.98 -18.25 28.94
N LEU A 642 5.24 -17.09 28.35
CA LEU A 642 6.59 -16.57 28.14
C LEU A 642 7.02 -15.69 29.31
N PHE A 643 8.27 -15.86 29.76
CA PHE A 643 8.93 -15.06 30.78
C PHE A 643 10.00 -14.17 30.13
N GLU A 644 10.28 -13.03 30.77
CA GLU A 644 11.38 -12.18 30.35
C GLU A 644 12.71 -12.90 30.60
N ALA A 645 13.66 -12.78 29.68
CA ALA A 645 14.98 -13.42 29.84
C ALA A 645 15.72 -12.98 31.11
N ALA A 646 15.40 -11.79 31.64
CA ALA A 646 15.94 -11.26 32.89
C ALA A 646 15.46 -12.03 34.14
N ASP A 647 14.28 -12.64 34.08
CA ASP A 647 13.70 -13.41 35.18
C ASP A 647 14.37 -14.78 35.35
N GLY A 648 15.22 -15.18 34.40
CA GLY A 648 15.94 -16.45 34.38
C GLY A 648 15.12 -17.58 33.78
N ARG A 649 15.73 -18.77 33.72
CA ARG A 649 15.03 -19.98 33.24
C ARG A 649 14.11 -20.51 34.34
N PHE A 650 12.86 -20.74 34.00
CA PHE A 650 11.91 -21.46 34.84
C PHE A 650 11.84 -22.91 34.37
N GLU A 651 11.84 -23.84 35.33
CA GLU A 651 11.65 -25.27 35.11
C GLU A 651 10.36 -25.69 35.81
N LEU A 652 9.58 -26.56 35.18
CA LEU A 652 8.35 -27.04 35.79
C LEU A 652 8.67 -28.00 36.93
N CYS A 653 8.09 -27.76 38.10
CA CYS A 653 8.17 -28.67 39.23
C CYS A 653 7.00 -29.67 39.15
N GLU A 654 7.20 -30.78 38.45
CA GLU A 654 6.18 -31.82 38.26
C GLU A 654 5.61 -32.34 39.59
N ASP A 655 6.46 -32.44 40.63
CA ASP A 655 6.08 -32.89 41.97
C ASP A 655 5.08 -31.94 42.68
N GLU A 656 5.02 -30.67 42.27
CA GLU A 656 4.14 -29.65 42.83
C GLU A 656 2.99 -29.29 41.89
N ALA A 657 2.95 -29.91 40.70
CA ALA A 657 1.85 -29.75 39.78
C ALA A 657 0.65 -30.58 40.28
N SER A 658 -0.51 -29.95 40.43
CA SER A 658 -1.72 -30.63 40.90
C SER A 658 -2.94 -30.21 40.09
N LEU A 659 -3.87 -31.16 39.90
CA LEU A 659 -5.19 -30.91 39.33
C LEU A 659 -6.22 -31.25 40.41
N GLU A 660 -6.51 -30.28 41.28
CA GLU A 660 -7.44 -30.47 42.39
C GLU A 660 -8.72 -29.69 42.13
N ASN A 661 -9.86 -30.37 42.21
CA ASN A 661 -11.18 -29.77 42.03
C ASN A 661 -11.34 -29.00 40.69
N GLY A 662 -10.59 -29.40 39.66
CA GLY A 662 -10.61 -28.73 38.37
C GLY A 662 -9.75 -27.48 38.26
N VAL A 663 -8.88 -27.24 39.24
CA VAL A 663 -7.86 -26.20 39.18
C VAL A 663 -6.53 -26.86 38.88
N LEU A 664 -6.01 -26.61 37.68
CA LEU A 664 -4.65 -26.98 37.32
C LEU A 664 -3.68 -25.96 37.96
N THR A 665 -2.94 -26.39 38.96
CA THR A 665 -1.84 -25.64 39.56
C THR A 665 -0.54 -26.16 38.98
N MET A 666 0.19 -25.31 38.26
CA MET A 666 1.52 -25.61 37.75
C MET A 666 2.53 -24.71 38.46
N VAL A 667 3.48 -25.31 39.17
CA VAL A 667 4.50 -24.56 39.90
C VAL A 667 5.78 -24.53 39.08
N LEU A 668 6.18 -23.33 38.69
CA LEU A 668 7.41 -23.09 37.96
C LEU A 668 8.49 -22.61 38.94
N ARG A 669 9.59 -23.36 39.02
CA ARG A 669 10.73 -23.01 39.88
C ARG A 669 11.82 -22.36 39.05
N LYS A 670 12.33 -21.23 39.52
CA LYS A 670 13.48 -20.56 38.90
C LYS A 670 14.71 -21.46 39.05
N ALA A 671 15.29 -21.89 37.93
CA ALA A 671 16.48 -22.73 37.91
C ALA A 671 17.68 -21.93 38.45
N MET A 672 18.04 -22.18 39.70
CA MET A 672 19.13 -21.48 40.42
C MET A 672 20.54 -21.88 39.94
N ARG A 673 20.68 -22.82 38.99
CA ARG A 673 22.00 -23.29 38.57
C ARG A 673 22.64 -22.28 37.61
N PRO A 674 23.69 -21.53 38.02
CA PRO A 674 24.48 -20.77 37.07
C PRO A 674 25.13 -21.75 36.09
N ARG A 675 24.95 -21.54 34.78
CA ARG A 675 25.73 -22.27 33.77
C ARG A 675 27.20 -21.88 33.93
N LYS A 676 27.99 -22.69 34.63
CA LYS A 676 29.46 -22.64 34.52
C LYS A 676 29.85 -23.25 33.18
N GLY A 677 29.85 -22.44 32.14
CA GLY A 677 30.48 -22.81 30.86
C GLY A 677 31.99 -22.76 31.02
N ARG A 678 32.69 -23.89 30.83
CA ARG A 678 34.13 -23.90 30.63
C ARG A 678 34.36 -23.98 29.12
N LEU A 679 34.80 -22.89 28.50
CA LEU A 679 35.36 -22.95 27.15
C LEU A 679 36.68 -23.72 27.25
N GLY A 680 36.70 -24.96 26.75
CA GLY A 680 37.93 -25.74 26.67
C GLY A 680 38.95 -25.07 25.75
N PRO A 681 40.27 -25.25 25.97
CA PRO A 681 41.34 -24.63 25.18
C PRO A 681 41.48 -25.17 23.74
N GLY A 682 40.39 -25.61 23.11
CA GLY A 682 40.38 -26.16 21.75
C GLY A 682 39.16 -25.80 20.90
N THR A 683 38.18 -25.04 21.41
CA THR A 683 36.97 -24.74 20.65
C THR A 683 37.22 -23.58 19.68
N LYS A 684 37.65 -23.90 18.45
CA LYS A 684 37.57 -22.95 17.33
C LYS A 684 36.09 -22.77 17.00
N ILE A 685 35.63 -21.52 17.03
CA ILE A 685 34.33 -21.11 16.52
C ILE A 685 34.36 -21.33 15.00
N VAL A 686 33.84 -22.46 14.55
CA VAL A 686 33.63 -22.75 13.13
C VAL A 686 32.25 -22.21 12.80
N GLY A 687 32.20 -21.09 12.08
CA GLY A 687 30.98 -20.67 11.39
C GLY A 687 30.65 -21.71 10.33
N GLN A 688 29.46 -22.30 10.42
CA GLN A 688 28.96 -23.21 9.39
C GLN A 688 27.74 -22.58 8.72
N SER A 689 27.96 -22.25 7.46
CA SER A 689 26.99 -22.44 6.38
C SER A 689 26.64 -23.94 6.25
N ASP A 690 25.35 -24.21 6.07
CA ASP A 690 24.74 -25.45 5.57
C ASP A 690 25.28 -25.90 4.20
N PRO A 691 24.93 -27.10 3.66
CA PRO A 691 24.15 -28.23 4.22
C PRO A 691 24.78 -29.63 3.97
N GLY A 692 24.23 -30.70 4.56
CA GLY A 692 24.49 -32.07 4.04
C GLY A 692 24.16 -33.28 4.91
N CYS A 693 22.97 -33.83 4.69
CA CYS A 693 22.47 -35.20 4.93
C CYS A 693 23.50 -36.35 5.15
N LYS A 694 23.36 -37.15 6.23
CA LYS A 694 23.04 -38.61 6.27
C LYS A 694 23.55 -39.35 7.53
N SER A 695 22.63 -40.20 8.04
CA SER A 695 22.78 -41.54 8.64
C SER A 695 23.49 -41.80 9.99
N LEU A 696 22.66 -42.25 10.95
CA LEU A 696 22.69 -43.52 11.73
C LEU A 696 23.99 -43.98 12.42
N GLY A 697 23.89 -44.25 13.73
CA GLY A 697 24.73 -45.24 14.42
C GLY A 697 25.01 -44.94 15.91
N PRO A 698 24.63 -45.81 16.88
CA PRO A 698 24.61 -45.51 18.31
C PRO A 698 25.81 -46.10 19.10
N CYS A 699 25.73 -45.96 20.44
CA CYS A 699 26.54 -46.57 21.51
C CYS A 699 27.81 -45.80 21.88
N SER A 700 28.24 -45.68 23.14
CA SER A 700 27.74 -46.12 24.46
C SER A 700 28.68 -45.50 25.50
N GLU A 701 28.18 -45.33 26.71
CA GLU A 701 28.86 -45.51 28.01
C GLU A 701 30.37 -45.24 28.09
N SER A 702 30.77 -44.33 28.98
CA SER A 702 31.11 -44.75 30.36
C SER A 702 31.77 -43.64 31.16
N ASP A 703 31.47 -43.73 32.44
CA ASP A 703 31.92 -42.93 33.56
C ASP A 703 33.45 -42.82 33.69
N CYS A 704 33.92 -41.76 34.34
CA CYS A 704 34.37 -41.85 35.73
C CYS A 704 35.24 -40.66 36.11
N ALA A 705 34.97 -40.16 37.33
CA ALA A 705 35.96 -39.68 38.30
C ALA A 705 36.71 -38.37 37.96
N SER A 706 37.09 -37.51 38.89
CA SER A 706 36.84 -37.40 40.32
C SER A 706 37.45 -36.07 40.78
N PHE A 707 36.76 -35.45 41.73
CA PHE A 707 37.28 -34.77 42.93
C PHE A 707 38.43 -33.73 42.90
N CYS A 708 38.07 -32.57 43.49
CA CYS A 708 38.77 -31.78 44.50
C CYS A 708 39.95 -30.86 44.16
N LYS A 709 39.73 -29.54 44.37
CA LYS A 709 40.30 -28.71 45.45
C LYS A 709 39.70 -27.29 45.34
N VAL A 710 39.00 -26.78 46.35
CA VAL A 710 39.51 -26.04 47.54
C VAL A 710 40.49 -24.93 47.16
N SER A 711 40.04 -23.67 47.23
CA SER A 711 40.65 -22.65 48.09
C SER A 711 39.81 -21.37 48.10
N ASP A 712 39.70 -20.86 49.32
CA ASP A 712 39.03 -19.65 49.76
C ASP A 712 39.64 -18.38 49.18
N ALA A 713 38.83 -17.30 49.12
CA ALA A 713 39.23 -15.99 49.65
C ALA A 713 38.06 -14.99 49.61
N GLN A 714 37.55 -14.70 50.81
CA GLN A 714 37.29 -13.37 51.37
C GLN A 714 36.38 -12.39 50.61
N ALA A 715 35.17 -12.34 51.15
CA ALA A 715 34.30 -11.17 51.17
C ALA A 715 34.84 -10.06 52.08
N ALA A 716 34.57 -8.81 51.69
CA ALA A 716 34.42 -7.70 52.62
C ALA A 716 33.44 -6.65 52.06
N SER A 717 32.53 -6.20 52.95
CA SER A 717 31.67 -4.98 52.94
C SER A 717 30.67 -4.84 51.79
N GLY A 718 29.35 -4.80 52.03
CA GLY A 718 28.61 -3.83 52.87
C GLY A 718 28.24 -2.63 52.00
N GLY A 719 27.01 -2.20 51.77
CA GLY A 719 25.79 -2.21 52.58
C GLY A 719 25.23 -0.79 52.53
N CYS A 720 24.18 -0.58 51.73
CA CYS A 720 23.09 0.42 51.84
C CYS A 720 22.12 0.15 50.70
#